data_AF-A0A534J670-F1
#
_entry.id   AF-A0A534J670-F1
#
_cell.length_a   1.000
_cell.length_b   1.000
_cell.length_c   1.000
_cell.angle_alpha   90.00
_cell.angle_beta   90.00
_cell.angle_gamma   90.00
#
_symmetry.space_group_name_H-M   'P 1'
#
loop_
_entity.id
_entity.type
_entity.pdbx_description
1 polymer ?
#
loop_
_entity_poly.entity_id
_entity_poly.type
_entity_poly.pdbx_seq_one_letter_code
_entity_poly.pdbx_strand_id
1 'polypeptide(L)'
;MVRLTWSVEIQEIGGNHWWTAYVDAETGAALGTDDLIAHDSADAIGSAIAHPQGSAGSPPSFPATDGATYRVFPIPMESPSDGDRSIATNAADPRASPFGWHDTNGLAGPEFTATQGNNVHAYADRDNNNVPDPGTSPDGGTSLAFDFPLDLSHRPFDSRPAAVTNLFYWNNIMHDVTYSYGFDEVAGNFQVNNYGHGGLGGDYVRAEAQDGSGRNNANFGTPVDGLRPRMQMFEWRSSAPNPVTVLPPSPIAGTYYGPMAGFGESLVTTGPITGEVVYVGRGCDPAYQSGQPFDPFLANPSGKIALMDRGSCTFVAKIKRAQDAGAATVVMVNNVAGPPIGMGGADPSIVIPSVMVSLDDGTRFKANLPFMATVADGTGGAPDRDSDLDAGVISHEYGHGVSNRLTGGPATVSCLNNAEQMGEGWSDWFALTLTTHPSDTRMVPRGVGTYVIFEDPNGVGIRPTAYATDMTVNPSTYASVADTVNISQPHGIGYVWTTMLWEVYWNLVDRYGYNPNIYDAWNTGGNNLAFQLVIDGMKFQPCSPGFVDGRNAILTADIALTGGANQCEIWRGFAKRGLGFSASQGSSLSRTDGVEAFDLPSRCTSAIFGGFRPPVYGPPAINLLEAGRTVPVKFTLSGATYLVSDSQPVDCGTLVPIGERPLPLGPPGSTTVSPDGTRYHINWKTDVSWVDTCRRLTLRIPAPSDAVAYFRFYPLCDGGQDDCQGGADGP
;
A
#
# COMPACT_ATOMS: atom_id res chain seq x y z
N MET A 1 -2.21 -26.51 29.53
CA MET A 1 -3.13 -26.26 30.67
C MET A 1 -3.74 -24.90 30.40
N VAL A 2 -5.05 -24.83 30.14
CA VAL A 2 -5.73 -23.57 29.81
C VAL A 2 -5.92 -22.77 31.10
N ARG A 3 -5.68 -21.46 31.06
CA ARG A 3 -5.89 -20.55 32.19
C ARG A 3 -6.99 -19.56 31.83
N LEU A 4 -7.79 -19.18 32.83
CA LEU A 4 -8.74 -18.08 32.66
C LEU A 4 -7.96 -16.75 32.74
N THR A 5 -8.23 -15.86 31.80
CA THR A 5 -7.43 -14.65 31.58
C THR A 5 -8.37 -13.48 31.33
N TRP A 6 -8.13 -12.35 31.98
CA TRP A 6 -8.70 -11.06 31.60
C TRP A 6 -7.87 -10.48 30.45
N SER A 7 -8.54 -10.10 29.36
CA SER A 7 -7.99 -9.22 28.35
C SER A 7 -8.25 -7.77 28.77
N VAL A 8 -7.21 -6.95 28.87
CA VAL A 8 -7.33 -5.53 29.24
C VAL A 8 -6.69 -4.70 28.14
N GLU A 9 -7.49 -3.92 27.44
CA GLU A 9 -7.01 -2.98 26.42
C GLU A 9 -6.57 -1.66 27.05
N ILE A 10 -5.37 -1.21 26.70
CA ILE A 10 -4.75 0.04 27.17
C ILE A 10 -4.30 0.82 25.93
N GLN A 11 -5.18 1.70 25.44
CA GLN A 11 -4.87 2.63 24.35
C GLN A 11 -4.06 3.80 24.90
N GLU A 12 -2.81 3.99 24.44
CA GLU A 12 -2.04 5.19 24.75
C GLU A 12 -2.56 6.38 23.93
N ILE A 13 -2.57 7.58 24.53
CA ILE A 13 -3.08 8.80 23.87
C ILE A 13 -2.27 9.08 22.61
N GLY A 14 -0.95 9.09 22.71
CA GLY A 14 -0.04 9.52 21.65
C GLY A 14 0.19 8.52 20.51
N GLY A 15 -0.80 7.68 20.16
CA GLY A 15 -0.80 6.84 18.96
C GLY A 15 0.14 5.62 18.97
N ASN A 16 1.33 5.72 19.58
CA ASN A 16 2.43 4.75 19.45
C ASN A 16 2.07 3.30 19.76
N HIS A 17 1.18 3.07 20.75
CA HIS A 17 0.84 1.76 21.26
C HIS A 17 -0.63 1.65 21.66
N TRP A 18 -1.22 0.46 21.47
CA TRP A 18 -2.51 0.07 22.01
C TRP A 18 -2.38 -1.36 22.51
N TRP A 19 -2.04 -1.50 23.78
CA TRP A 19 -1.70 -2.78 24.37
C TRP A 19 -2.94 -3.61 24.67
N THR A 20 -2.96 -4.87 24.26
CA THR A 20 -3.77 -5.92 24.88
C THR A 20 -2.95 -6.61 25.96
N ALA A 21 -3.24 -6.35 27.23
CA ALA A 21 -2.58 -6.98 28.36
C ALA A 21 -3.38 -8.20 28.84
N TYR A 22 -2.72 -9.36 28.89
CA TYR A 22 -3.29 -10.60 29.39
C TYR A 22 -2.97 -10.78 30.87
N VAL A 23 -4.01 -10.81 31.72
CA VAL A 23 -3.86 -10.94 33.17
C VAL A 23 -4.54 -12.22 33.66
N ASP A 24 -3.81 -13.06 34.36
CA ASP A 24 -4.30 -14.31 34.97
C ASP A 24 -5.46 -14.00 35.93
N ALA A 25 -6.64 -14.56 35.65
CA ALA A 25 -7.88 -14.14 36.32
C ALA A 25 -7.98 -14.58 37.79
N GLU A 26 -7.16 -15.55 38.23
CA GLU A 26 -7.12 -16.02 39.62
C GLU A 26 -6.04 -15.31 40.43
N THR A 27 -4.88 -15.03 39.82
CA THR A 27 -3.70 -14.52 40.53
C THR A 27 -3.39 -13.04 40.30
N GLY A 28 -3.97 -12.41 39.28
CA GLY A 28 -3.64 -11.05 38.87
C GLY A 28 -2.25 -10.90 38.24
N ALA A 29 -1.58 -12.01 37.92
CA ALA A 29 -0.26 -11.99 37.29
C ALA A 29 -0.35 -11.63 35.80
N ALA A 30 0.55 -10.77 35.32
CA ALA A 30 0.70 -10.54 33.89
C ALA A 30 1.20 -11.81 33.19
N LEU A 31 0.50 -12.23 32.13
CA LEU A 31 0.81 -13.39 31.31
C LEU A 31 1.48 -13.03 29.98
N GLY A 32 1.21 -11.83 29.47
CA GLY A 32 1.77 -11.29 28.24
C GLY A 32 1.13 -9.95 27.84
N THR A 33 1.68 -9.31 26.83
CA THR A 33 1.17 -8.08 26.23
C THR A 33 1.38 -8.14 24.72
N ASP A 34 0.33 -7.89 23.96
CA ASP A 34 0.37 -7.66 22.51
C ASP A 34 0.17 -6.17 22.24
N ASP A 35 0.82 -5.61 21.22
CA ASP A 35 0.46 -4.30 20.66
C ASP A 35 -0.53 -4.49 19.51
N LEU A 36 -1.52 -3.59 19.40
CA LEU A 36 -2.54 -3.60 18.36
C LEU A 36 -2.32 -2.50 17.30
N ILE A 37 -1.29 -1.67 17.45
CA ILE A 37 -0.92 -0.64 16.46
C ILE A 37 0.11 -1.21 15.48
N ALA A 38 -0.28 -1.30 14.21
CA ALA A 38 0.66 -1.35 13.09
C ALA A 38 0.99 0.07 12.61
N HIS A 39 2.21 0.31 12.14
CA HIS A 39 2.74 1.62 11.74
C HIS A 39 3.36 1.50 10.35
N ASP A 40 3.55 2.57 9.59
CA ASP A 40 4.33 2.55 8.34
C ASP A 40 5.28 3.77 8.19
N SER A 41 6.60 3.58 8.01
CA SER A 41 7.58 4.69 8.11
C SER A 41 8.57 4.78 6.95
N ALA A 42 8.64 5.96 6.30
CA ALA A 42 9.55 6.21 5.17
C ALA A 42 10.99 6.60 5.52
N ASP A 43 11.30 6.97 6.78
CA ASP A 43 12.61 7.50 7.19
C ASP A 43 13.79 6.51 6.96
N ALA A 44 13.50 5.28 6.52
CA ALA A 44 14.45 4.20 6.33
C ALA A 44 15.11 4.07 4.93
N ILE A 45 14.57 4.62 3.82
CA ILE A 45 14.92 4.10 2.45
C ILE A 45 15.30 5.14 1.35
N GLY A 46 14.88 6.41 1.37
CA GLY A 46 14.89 7.25 0.15
C GLY A 46 16.25 7.65 -0.48
N SER A 47 16.47 7.32 -1.79
CA SER A 47 17.37 8.01 -2.75
C SER A 47 17.33 7.46 -4.22
N ALA A 48 16.56 8.10 -5.13
CA ALA A 48 16.86 8.42 -6.57
C ALA A 48 15.87 8.00 -7.72
N ILE A 49 15.17 9.00 -8.31
CA ILE A 49 14.95 9.32 -9.78
C ILE A 49 14.41 8.22 -10.75
N ALA A 50 13.43 8.41 -11.69
CA ALA A 50 12.34 9.37 -12.01
C ALA A 50 11.60 8.94 -13.33
N HIS A 51 10.57 9.69 -13.80
CA HIS A 51 9.84 9.59 -15.10
C HIS A 51 8.74 8.48 -15.25
N PRO A 52 7.82 8.55 -16.25
CA PRO A 52 6.78 9.56 -16.52
C PRO A 52 5.32 8.99 -16.52
N GLN A 53 4.29 9.86 -16.57
CA GLN A 53 2.86 9.57 -16.27
C GLN A 53 2.00 8.92 -17.37
N GLY A 54 0.89 8.27 -16.95
CA GLY A 54 -0.25 7.80 -17.76
C GLY A 54 -1.61 8.26 -17.19
N SER A 55 -2.72 8.05 -17.92
CA SER A 55 -4.03 8.69 -17.62
C SER A 55 -5.14 7.74 -17.13
N ALA A 56 -5.89 8.16 -16.12
CA ALA A 56 -6.97 7.40 -15.47
C ALA A 56 -8.25 7.16 -16.31
N GLY A 57 -8.98 6.09 -15.96
CA GLY A 57 -10.33 5.79 -16.44
C GLY A 57 -11.44 6.28 -15.49
N SER A 58 -12.70 6.18 -15.92
CA SER A 58 -13.86 6.64 -15.13
C SER A 58 -14.17 5.72 -13.93
N PRO A 59 -14.51 6.27 -12.75
CA PRO A 59 -14.89 5.49 -11.57
C PRO A 59 -16.28 4.85 -11.70
N PRO A 60 -16.59 3.80 -10.93
CA PRO A 60 -17.92 3.22 -10.83
C PRO A 60 -18.94 4.19 -10.20
N SER A 61 -20.23 4.01 -10.55
CA SER A 61 -21.36 4.78 -10.02
C SER A 61 -22.56 3.85 -9.85
N PHE A 62 -23.23 3.96 -8.70
CA PHE A 62 -24.40 3.15 -8.36
C PHE A 62 -25.72 3.92 -8.57
N PRO A 63 -26.90 3.27 -8.42
CA PRO A 63 -28.15 3.98 -8.17
C PRO A 63 -28.04 4.82 -6.90
N ALA A 64 -28.64 6.02 -6.88
CA ALA A 64 -28.57 6.90 -5.72
C ALA A 64 -29.22 6.27 -4.48
N THR A 65 -28.43 6.08 -3.43
CA THR A 65 -28.87 5.67 -2.08
C THR A 65 -29.17 6.90 -1.22
N ASP A 66 -28.20 7.80 -1.09
CA ASP A 66 -28.30 9.09 -0.38
C ASP A 66 -28.23 10.32 -1.31
N GLY A 67 -27.70 10.15 -2.53
CA GLY A 67 -27.50 11.22 -3.51
C GLY A 67 -26.25 12.08 -3.28
N ALA A 68 -25.33 11.63 -2.42
CA ALA A 68 -24.12 12.36 -2.06
C ALA A 68 -23.12 12.51 -3.23
N THR A 69 -22.34 13.60 -3.16
CA THR A 69 -21.28 13.93 -4.12
C THR A 69 -20.01 14.39 -3.43
N TYR A 70 -18.84 13.94 -3.90
CA TYR A 70 -17.55 14.17 -3.24
C TYR A 70 -16.49 14.61 -4.26
N ARG A 71 -15.77 15.71 -4.01
CA ARG A 71 -14.59 16.09 -4.82
C ARG A 71 -13.34 15.41 -4.26
N VAL A 72 -12.91 14.31 -4.87
CA VAL A 72 -11.88 13.41 -4.36
C VAL A 72 -10.95 12.93 -5.48
N PHE A 73 -9.90 12.20 -5.13
CA PHE A 73 -9.20 11.31 -6.06
C PHE A 73 -9.95 9.98 -6.07
N PRO A 74 -10.84 9.70 -7.04
CA PRO A 74 -11.66 8.51 -7.01
C PRO A 74 -10.85 7.27 -7.42
N ILE A 75 -11.29 6.10 -6.96
CA ILE A 75 -10.72 4.81 -7.40
C ILE A 75 -10.66 4.73 -8.94
N PRO A 76 -9.52 4.38 -9.58
CA PRO A 76 -8.27 3.88 -8.99
C PRO A 76 -7.13 4.91 -8.82
N MET A 77 -7.38 6.23 -8.82
CA MET A 77 -6.32 7.23 -8.58
C MET A 77 -5.74 7.08 -7.16
N GLU A 78 -4.43 6.87 -7.06
CA GLU A 78 -3.73 6.67 -5.79
C GLU A 78 -3.53 7.98 -5.03
N SER A 79 -3.20 9.07 -5.73
CA SER A 79 -2.77 10.32 -5.08
C SER A 79 -2.95 11.54 -5.98
N PRO A 80 -2.65 12.78 -5.50
CA PRO A 80 -2.54 13.96 -6.36
C PRO A 80 -1.49 13.85 -7.47
N SER A 81 -0.62 12.85 -7.42
CA SER A 81 0.41 12.61 -8.44
C SER A 81 -0.17 11.95 -9.71
N ASP A 82 -1.39 11.42 -9.64
CA ASP A 82 -2.03 10.64 -10.71
C ASP A 82 -2.97 11.48 -11.60
N GLY A 83 -3.35 12.68 -11.13
CA GLY A 83 -4.20 13.61 -11.88
C GLY A 83 -5.02 14.54 -10.99
N ASP A 84 -5.97 15.25 -11.61
CA ASP A 84 -6.88 16.16 -10.91
C ASP A 84 -8.02 15.41 -10.20
N ARG A 85 -8.45 15.93 -9.04
CA ARG A 85 -9.68 15.47 -8.37
C ARG A 85 -10.91 15.65 -9.25
N SER A 86 -11.81 14.67 -9.23
CA SER A 86 -13.12 14.75 -9.89
C SER A 86 -14.28 14.57 -8.90
N ILE A 87 -15.51 14.78 -9.37
CA ILE A 87 -16.71 14.60 -8.56
C ILE A 87 -17.16 13.14 -8.67
N ALA A 88 -17.01 12.37 -7.59
CA ALA A 88 -17.68 11.10 -7.42
C ALA A 88 -19.15 11.33 -7.03
N THR A 89 -20.07 10.54 -7.59
CA THR A 89 -21.53 10.65 -7.38
C THR A 89 -22.11 9.27 -7.16
N ASN A 90 -23.04 9.09 -6.22
CA ASN A 90 -23.64 7.78 -5.90
C ASN A 90 -22.58 6.69 -5.70
N ALA A 91 -21.57 6.98 -4.86
CA ALA A 91 -20.39 6.13 -4.69
C ALA A 91 -20.62 4.94 -3.74
N ALA A 92 -21.68 4.97 -2.94
CA ALA A 92 -22.05 3.90 -2.02
C ALA A 92 -22.61 2.67 -2.75
N ASP A 93 -22.00 1.50 -2.54
CA ASP A 93 -22.53 0.25 -3.08
C ASP A 93 -23.79 -0.15 -2.30
N PRO A 94 -24.95 -0.36 -2.96
CA PRO A 94 -26.22 -0.59 -2.27
C PRO A 94 -26.36 -1.98 -1.62
N ARG A 95 -25.34 -2.86 -1.70
CA ARG A 95 -25.30 -4.13 -0.95
C ARG A 95 -24.57 -3.97 0.38
N ALA A 96 -23.47 -3.23 0.39
CA ALA A 96 -22.65 -2.96 1.58
C ALA A 96 -23.16 -1.75 2.38
N SER A 97 -23.56 -0.69 1.69
CA SER A 97 -24.06 0.56 2.24
C SER A 97 -25.50 0.86 1.74
N PRO A 98 -26.50 0.02 2.11
CA PRO A 98 -27.86 0.08 1.57
C PRO A 98 -28.62 1.41 1.83
N PHE A 99 -28.19 2.18 2.83
CA PHE A 99 -28.76 3.48 3.20
C PHE A 99 -27.85 4.68 2.84
N GLY A 100 -26.78 4.43 2.08
CA GLY A 100 -25.74 5.42 1.79
C GLY A 100 -24.65 5.47 2.88
N TRP A 101 -23.77 6.46 2.81
CA TRP A 101 -22.62 6.59 3.73
C TRP A 101 -22.90 7.52 4.92
N HIS A 102 -24.11 8.07 5.02
CA HIS A 102 -24.51 9.08 6.00
C HIS A 102 -25.71 8.68 6.90
N ASP A 103 -26.10 7.41 6.84
CA ASP A 103 -27.01 6.74 7.79
C ASP A 103 -26.21 5.94 8.82
N THR A 104 -26.79 5.71 9.99
CA THR A 104 -26.33 4.75 11.01
C THR A 104 -27.47 3.91 11.59
N ASN A 105 -28.73 4.28 11.37
CA ASN A 105 -29.87 3.66 12.05
C ASN A 105 -30.66 2.69 11.16
N GLY A 106 -30.35 2.62 9.86
CA GLY A 106 -30.99 1.74 8.90
C GLY A 106 -32.39 2.21 8.48
N LEU A 107 -32.61 3.53 8.45
CA LEU A 107 -33.82 4.16 7.92
C LEU A 107 -33.52 4.93 6.64
N ALA A 108 -34.57 5.21 5.87
CA ALA A 108 -34.40 5.88 4.59
C ALA A 108 -34.11 7.38 4.76
N GLY A 109 -32.90 7.79 4.39
CA GLY A 109 -32.42 9.17 4.41
C GLY A 109 -31.28 9.36 5.43
N PRO A 110 -30.37 10.32 5.22
CA PRO A 110 -29.21 10.50 6.07
C PRO A 110 -29.56 11.16 7.42
N GLU A 111 -28.95 10.70 8.52
CA GLU A 111 -28.93 11.45 9.79
C GLU A 111 -27.87 12.55 9.78
N PHE A 112 -26.75 12.28 9.11
CA PHE A 112 -25.58 13.14 9.10
C PHE A 112 -25.49 13.90 7.78
N THR A 113 -25.16 15.18 7.86
CA THR A 113 -24.69 15.95 6.69
C THR A 113 -23.17 16.10 6.67
N ALA A 114 -22.50 15.63 7.73
CA ALA A 114 -21.05 15.60 7.86
C ALA A 114 -20.45 14.25 7.43
N THR A 115 -19.11 14.16 7.33
CA THR A 115 -18.34 12.93 7.03
C THR A 115 -18.43 11.86 8.13
N GLN A 116 -19.63 11.36 8.37
CA GLN A 116 -19.97 10.39 9.40
C GLN A 116 -21.14 9.53 8.94
N GLY A 117 -21.05 8.22 9.16
CA GLY A 117 -22.16 7.29 9.01
C GLY A 117 -21.80 5.89 9.48
N ASN A 118 -22.42 4.88 8.89
CA ASN A 118 -22.37 3.50 9.36
C ASN A 118 -20.95 2.93 9.41
N ASN A 119 -20.12 3.22 8.41
CA ASN A 119 -18.85 2.52 8.19
C ASN A 119 -17.65 3.26 8.80
N VAL A 120 -17.71 4.59 8.84
CA VAL A 120 -16.62 5.48 9.25
C VAL A 120 -17.13 6.82 9.77
N HIS A 121 -16.39 7.40 10.71
CA HIS A 121 -16.45 8.82 11.06
C HIS A 121 -15.08 9.44 10.81
N ALA A 122 -15.00 10.34 9.83
CA ALA A 122 -13.79 11.06 9.51
C ALA A 122 -13.81 12.48 10.10
N TYR A 123 -12.70 12.88 10.69
CA TYR A 123 -12.47 14.16 11.36
C TYR A 123 -10.96 14.42 11.45
N ALA A 124 -10.54 15.60 11.93
CA ALA A 124 -9.13 15.82 12.27
C ALA A 124 -8.90 15.72 13.79
N ASP A 125 -7.72 15.28 14.19
CA ASP A 125 -7.25 15.27 15.59
C ASP A 125 -5.86 15.90 15.67
N ARG A 126 -5.77 17.21 15.43
CA ARG A 126 -4.47 17.91 15.42
C ARG A 126 -3.92 18.15 16.82
N ASP A 127 -4.75 18.09 17.86
CA ASP A 127 -4.31 18.30 19.24
C ASP A 127 -3.95 16.99 19.98
N ASN A 128 -4.10 15.84 19.32
CA ASN A 128 -3.69 14.51 19.79
C ASN A 128 -4.43 14.12 21.08
N ASN A 129 -5.76 14.21 21.04
CA ASN A 129 -6.63 13.93 22.18
C ASN A 129 -7.58 12.73 21.96
N ASN A 130 -7.61 12.17 20.75
CA ASN A 130 -8.45 11.05 20.28
C ASN A 130 -9.96 11.37 20.22
N VAL A 131 -10.30 12.63 19.96
CA VAL A 131 -11.65 13.17 19.83
C VAL A 131 -11.67 14.18 18.65
N PRO A 132 -12.75 14.28 17.87
CA PRO A 132 -12.85 15.25 16.79
C PRO A 132 -12.53 16.69 17.21
N ASP A 133 -11.54 17.31 16.55
CA ASP A 133 -11.30 18.75 16.60
C ASP A 133 -12.61 19.49 16.27
N PRO A 134 -12.97 20.58 16.98
CA PRO A 134 -14.22 21.30 16.75
C PRO A 134 -14.42 21.75 15.29
N GLY A 135 -15.44 21.20 14.63
CA GLY A 135 -15.84 21.55 13.26
C GLY A 135 -14.95 20.95 12.17
N THR A 136 -14.34 19.78 12.41
CA THR A 136 -13.41 19.15 11.45
C THR A 136 -13.92 17.92 10.70
N SER A 137 -15.12 17.41 11.01
CA SER A 137 -15.91 16.62 10.06
C SER A 137 -16.58 17.59 9.07
N PRO A 138 -16.19 17.66 7.79
CA PRO A 138 -16.77 18.59 6.84
C PRO A 138 -18.26 18.31 6.62
N ASP A 139 -19.05 19.36 6.46
CA ASP A 139 -20.51 19.32 6.31
C ASP A 139 -20.90 19.64 4.86
N GLY A 140 -21.46 18.66 4.15
CA GLY A 140 -21.97 18.79 2.78
C GLY A 140 -23.39 19.40 2.70
N GLY A 141 -23.97 19.75 3.84
CA GLY A 141 -25.32 20.31 3.99
C GLY A 141 -26.43 19.35 3.56
N THR A 142 -27.65 19.86 3.44
CA THR A 142 -28.84 19.07 3.06
C THR A 142 -28.77 18.43 1.67
N SER A 143 -27.77 18.78 0.87
CA SER A 143 -27.51 18.20 -0.46
C SER A 143 -26.37 17.19 -0.49
N LEU A 144 -25.69 16.93 0.65
CA LEU A 144 -24.53 16.05 0.74
C LEU A 144 -23.48 16.35 -0.34
N ALA A 145 -23.16 17.64 -0.49
CA ALA A 145 -22.28 18.15 -1.54
C ALA A 145 -20.89 18.52 -0.97
N PHE A 146 -20.00 17.53 -0.90
CA PHE A 146 -18.65 17.67 -0.35
C PHE A 146 -17.67 18.17 -1.44
N ASP A 147 -17.95 19.36 -1.97
CA ASP A 147 -17.11 20.05 -2.95
C ASP A 147 -16.25 21.13 -2.27
N PHE A 148 -15.14 20.69 -1.67
CA PHE A 148 -14.18 21.57 -0.99
C PHE A 148 -12.93 21.84 -1.84
N PRO A 149 -12.38 23.07 -1.83
CA PRO A 149 -11.14 23.41 -2.52
C PRO A 149 -9.93 22.69 -1.92
N LEU A 150 -8.92 22.44 -2.76
CA LEU A 150 -7.63 21.88 -2.38
C LEU A 150 -6.56 22.74 -3.08
N ASP A 151 -5.59 23.23 -2.32
CA ASP A 151 -4.42 23.94 -2.83
C ASP A 151 -3.15 23.31 -2.24
N LEU A 152 -2.47 22.53 -3.07
CA LEU A 152 -1.23 21.81 -2.74
C LEU A 152 0.01 22.72 -2.69
N SER A 153 -0.13 24.02 -3.01
CA SER A 153 0.93 25.02 -2.82
C SER A 153 0.93 25.63 -1.41
N HIS A 154 -0.11 25.36 -0.62
CA HIS A 154 -0.23 25.75 0.78
C HIS A 154 -0.10 24.52 1.70
N ARG A 155 0.04 24.75 3.01
CA ARG A 155 0.14 23.67 4.00
C ARG A 155 -1.17 22.87 4.09
N PRO A 156 -1.13 21.57 4.44
CA PRO A 156 -2.31 20.70 4.48
C PRO A 156 -3.48 21.24 5.31
N PHE A 157 -3.18 21.89 6.45
CA PHE A 157 -4.17 22.53 7.31
C PHE A 157 -5.15 23.44 6.56
N ASP A 158 -4.68 24.20 5.57
CA ASP A 158 -5.50 25.19 4.87
C ASP A 158 -6.48 24.53 3.87
N SER A 159 -6.25 23.26 3.51
CA SER A 159 -7.13 22.43 2.65
C SER A 159 -7.86 21.30 3.40
N ARG A 160 -7.82 21.31 4.74
CA ARG A 160 -8.31 20.23 5.61
C ARG A 160 -9.70 19.67 5.25
N PRO A 161 -10.74 20.45 4.88
CA PRO A 161 -12.02 19.89 4.48
C PRO A 161 -11.97 19.00 3.23
N ALA A 162 -11.05 19.24 2.30
CA ALA A 162 -10.85 18.36 1.15
C ALA A 162 -10.11 17.07 1.54
N ALA A 163 -9.14 17.16 2.44
CA ALA A 163 -8.41 16.01 3.00
C ALA A 163 -9.35 15.05 3.74
N VAL A 164 -10.10 15.53 4.74
CA VAL A 164 -11.05 14.68 5.50
C VAL A 164 -12.14 14.09 4.59
N THR A 165 -12.56 14.82 3.54
CA THR A 165 -13.51 14.29 2.53
C THR A 165 -12.92 13.12 1.74
N ASN A 166 -11.63 13.18 1.37
CA ASN A 166 -10.94 12.12 0.65
C ASN A 166 -10.71 10.90 1.55
N LEU A 167 -10.32 11.10 2.81
CA LEU A 167 -10.22 10.06 3.84
C LEU A 167 -11.55 9.33 4.06
N PHE A 168 -12.65 10.08 4.20
CA PHE A 168 -14.00 9.55 4.34
C PHE A 168 -14.41 8.70 3.13
N TYR A 169 -14.18 9.21 1.92
CA TYR A 169 -14.46 8.50 0.68
C TYR A 169 -13.69 7.17 0.64
N TRP A 170 -12.37 7.17 0.82
CA TRP A 170 -11.56 5.96 0.70
C TRP A 170 -11.81 4.92 1.81
N ASN A 171 -12.12 5.33 3.04
CA ASN A 171 -12.57 4.40 4.08
C ASN A 171 -13.89 3.68 3.70
N ASN A 172 -14.84 4.40 3.07
CA ASN A 172 -16.06 3.79 2.58
C ASN A 172 -15.84 2.92 1.33
N ILE A 173 -14.92 3.29 0.43
CA ILE A 173 -14.51 2.43 -0.70
C ILE A 173 -13.92 1.11 -0.17
N MET A 174 -13.02 1.18 0.81
CA MET A 174 -12.44 0.00 1.47
C MET A 174 -13.53 -0.89 2.07
N HIS A 175 -14.47 -0.33 2.82
CA HIS A 175 -15.63 -1.03 3.34
C HIS A 175 -16.44 -1.73 2.22
N ASP A 176 -16.97 -0.96 1.27
CA ASP A 176 -17.94 -1.45 0.28
C ASP A 176 -17.32 -2.48 -0.69
N VAL A 177 -16.03 -2.33 -1.03
CA VAL A 177 -15.31 -3.32 -1.83
C VAL A 177 -15.07 -4.59 -1.02
N THR A 178 -14.47 -4.50 0.18
CA THR A 178 -14.12 -5.70 0.96
C THR A 178 -15.35 -6.50 1.41
N TYR A 179 -16.47 -5.80 1.71
CA TYR A 179 -17.79 -6.42 1.93
C TYR A 179 -18.23 -7.29 0.74
N SER A 180 -18.05 -6.81 -0.50
CA SER A 180 -18.40 -7.54 -1.72
C SER A 180 -17.58 -8.84 -1.92
N TYR A 181 -16.47 -9.00 -1.21
CA TYR A 181 -15.63 -10.21 -1.18
C TYR A 181 -15.76 -11.00 0.14
N GLY A 182 -16.68 -10.61 1.02
CA GLY A 182 -17.00 -11.31 2.26
C GLY A 182 -16.14 -10.93 3.46
N PHE A 183 -15.68 -9.68 3.54
CA PHE A 183 -15.48 -9.01 4.83
C PHE A 183 -16.81 -8.34 5.23
N ASP A 184 -17.78 -9.19 5.58
CA ASP A 184 -19.14 -8.84 5.97
C ASP A 184 -19.30 -8.78 7.49
N GLU A 185 -20.52 -8.56 7.98
CA GLU A 185 -20.78 -8.43 9.42
C GLU A 185 -20.38 -9.68 10.21
N VAL A 186 -20.56 -10.89 9.64
CA VAL A 186 -20.20 -12.14 10.33
C VAL A 186 -18.69 -12.37 10.33
N ALA A 187 -17.99 -11.84 9.32
CA ALA A 187 -16.53 -11.77 9.27
C ALA A 187 -15.92 -10.70 10.20
N GLY A 188 -16.76 -9.89 10.86
CA GLY A 188 -16.37 -8.80 11.76
C GLY A 188 -15.75 -7.63 11.00
N ASN A 189 -16.49 -7.09 10.04
CA ASN A 189 -16.20 -5.80 9.43
C ASN A 189 -16.46 -4.63 10.39
N PHE A 190 -16.35 -3.39 9.90
CA PHE A 190 -16.41 -2.18 10.73
C PHE A 190 -17.68 -1.39 10.43
N GLN A 191 -18.74 -1.56 11.24
CA GLN A 191 -19.97 -0.79 11.06
C GLN A 191 -20.77 -0.52 12.34
N VAL A 192 -21.51 0.59 12.40
CA VAL A 192 -22.39 0.93 13.55
C VAL A 192 -23.53 -0.08 13.68
N ASN A 193 -24.15 -0.44 12.55
CA ASN A 193 -25.40 -1.18 12.50
C ASN A 193 -25.28 -2.32 11.50
N ASN A 194 -25.34 -3.55 12.02
CA ASN A 194 -25.17 -4.77 11.23
C ASN A 194 -26.46 -5.22 10.54
N TYR A 195 -27.52 -4.40 10.57
CA TYR A 195 -28.83 -4.61 9.95
C TYR A 195 -29.52 -5.98 10.26
N GLY A 196 -29.04 -6.68 11.29
CA GLY A 196 -29.47 -8.04 11.66
C GLY A 196 -28.76 -9.19 10.94
N HIS A 197 -27.67 -8.92 10.20
CA HIS A 197 -26.92 -9.91 9.42
C HIS A 197 -25.96 -10.78 10.26
N GLY A 198 -25.49 -10.28 11.41
CA GLY A 198 -24.61 -11.00 12.33
C GLY A 198 -23.55 -10.09 12.94
N GLY A 199 -22.46 -10.67 13.43
CA GLY A 199 -21.34 -9.91 14.03
C GLY A 199 -21.68 -9.13 15.30
N LEU A 200 -20.73 -8.30 15.73
CA LEU A 200 -20.89 -7.30 16.78
C LEU A 200 -20.69 -5.90 16.19
N GLY A 201 -21.79 -5.22 15.88
CA GLY A 201 -21.74 -3.83 15.41
C GLY A 201 -21.43 -2.81 16.49
N GLY A 202 -21.33 -1.55 16.07
CA GLY A 202 -20.94 -0.41 16.89
C GLY A 202 -19.49 0.00 16.70
N ASP A 203 -18.82 -0.56 15.69
CA ASP A 203 -17.36 -0.58 15.52
C ASP A 203 -16.86 0.03 14.21
N TYR A 204 -17.57 1.03 13.71
CA TYR A 204 -17.13 1.91 12.63
C TYR A 204 -15.71 2.45 12.84
N VAL A 205 -15.01 2.73 11.74
CA VAL A 205 -13.65 3.28 11.78
C VAL A 205 -13.66 4.74 12.27
N ARG A 206 -12.88 5.03 13.32
CA ARG A 206 -12.47 6.41 13.63
C ARG A 206 -11.32 6.77 12.70
N ALA A 207 -11.55 7.68 11.76
CA ALA A 207 -10.56 8.08 10.76
C ALA A 207 -10.06 9.50 11.07
N GLU A 208 -8.87 9.58 11.68
CA GLU A 208 -8.25 10.78 12.22
C GLU A 208 -7.26 11.36 11.21
N ALA A 209 -7.69 12.44 10.55
CA ALA A 209 -6.95 13.21 9.56
C ALA A 209 -5.95 14.18 10.21
N GLN A 210 -4.81 14.40 9.55
CA GLN A 210 -3.74 15.31 9.97
C GLN A 210 -3.34 15.16 11.46
N ASP A 211 -3.37 13.93 11.97
CA ASP A 211 -3.32 13.62 13.39
C ASP A 211 -2.01 14.11 14.05
N GLY A 212 -2.15 14.75 15.22
CA GLY A 212 -1.07 15.42 15.94
C GLY A 212 -0.10 14.50 16.70
N SER A 213 -0.33 13.18 16.68
CA SER A 213 0.50 12.16 17.33
C SER A 213 1.73 11.74 16.51
N GLY A 214 1.82 12.15 15.24
CA GLY A 214 2.96 11.81 14.40
C GLY A 214 3.17 12.70 13.18
N ARG A 215 4.20 12.37 12.42
CA ARG A 215 4.50 12.79 11.04
C ARG A 215 5.27 11.67 10.35
N ASN A 216 5.31 11.71 9.02
CA ASN A 216 6.09 10.78 8.20
C ASN A 216 5.72 9.30 8.44
N ASN A 217 4.46 9.06 8.78
CA ASN A 217 3.92 7.76 9.14
C ASN A 217 2.39 7.73 8.97
N ALA A 218 1.75 6.58 9.18
CA ALA A 218 0.31 6.41 9.41
C ALA A 218 0.11 5.13 10.26
N ASN A 219 -1.03 4.97 10.93
CA ASN A 219 -1.28 3.76 11.70
C ASN A 219 -2.75 3.34 11.76
N PHE A 220 -2.98 2.05 12.02
CA PHE A 220 -4.31 1.49 12.26
C PHE A 220 -4.33 0.56 13.48
N GLY A 221 -5.06 0.98 14.51
CA GLY A 221 -5.34 0.19 15.70
C GLY A 221 -6.57 -0.71 15.53
N THR A 222 -6.36 -2.03 15.54
CA THR A 222 -7.46 -3.02 15.35
C THR A 222 -7.81 -3.75 16.64
N PRO A 223 -8.88 -3.38 17.35
CA PRO A 223 -9.46 -4.18 18.43
C PRO A 223 -10.40 -5.26 17.87
N VAL A 224 -10.87 -6.15 18.75
CA VAL A 224 -11.84 -7.21 18.41
C VAL A 224 -13.20 -6.65 17.94
N ASP A 225 -14.01 -7.52 17.34
CA ASP A 225 -15.39 -7.26 16.90
C ASP A 225 -16.23 -6.49 17.93
N GLY A 226 -16.97 -5.46 17.49
CA GLY A 226 -17.79 -4.62 18.38
C GLY A 226 -17.03 -3.52 19.14
N LEU A 227 -15.73 -3.37 18.91
CA LEU A 227 -14.92 -2.24 19.38
C LEU A 227 -14.38 -1.43 18.20
N ARG A 228 -14.55 -0.10 18.25
CA ARG A 228 -14.18 0.82 17.16
C ARG A 228 -12.66 0.87 16.93
N PRO A 229 -12.15 0.47 15.75
CA PRO A 229 -10.76 0.70 15.39
C PRO A 229 -10.48 2.21 15.23
N ARG A 230 -9.21 2.54 15.03
CA ARG A 230 -8.73 3.90 14.85
C ARG A 230 -7.65 3.93 13.78
N MET A 231 -7.87 4.69 12.73
CA MET A 231 -6.91 5.01 11.67
C MET A 231 -6.38 6.43 11.94
N GLN A 232 -5.07 6.61 12.06
CA GLN A 232 -4.43 7.91 12.26
C GLN A 232 -3.53 8.22 11.07
N MET A 233 -3.88 9.27 10.33
CA MET A 233 -3.20 9.71 9.12
C MET A 233 -2.40 10.98 9.44
N PHE A 234 -1.13 11.05 9.06
CA PHE A 234 -0.27 12.17 9.42
C PHE A 234 0.08 13.09 8.24
N GLU A 235 0.55 14.30 8.57
CA GLU A 235 1.27 15.17 7.63
C GLU A 235 2.70 14.63 7.40
N TRP A 236 3.17 14.68 6.14
CA TRP A 236 4.46 14.15 5.71
C TRP A 236 5.40 15.28 5.29
N ARG A 237 6.51 15.41 6.01
CA ARG A 237 7.54 16.42 5.81
C ARG A 237 8.69 15.85 5.00
N SER A 238 9.10 16.58 3.97
CA SER A 238 10.25 16.22 3.13
C SER A 238 11.52 16.05 3.96
N SER A 239 12.29 15.02 3.64
CA SER A 239 13.62 14.74 4.21
C SER A 239 14.74 15.65 3.68
N ALA A 240 14.40 16.63 2.82
CA ALA A 240 15.37 17.54 2.22
C ALA A 240 16.23 18.28 3.26
N PRO A 241 17.54 18.45 3.02
CA PRO A 241 18.46 19.06 3.98
C PRO A 241 18.22 20.57 4.11
N ASN A 242 17.86 21.02 5.31
CA ASN A 242 17.56 22.41 5.63
C ASN A 242 18.84 23.20 5.98
N PRO A 243 19.08 24.35 5.34
CA PRO A 243 20.27 25.16 5.58
C PRO A 243 20.26 25.88 6.94
N VAL A 244 21.34 25.70 7.69
CA VAL A 244 21.77 26.54 8.82
C VAL A 244 22.96 27.36 8.37
N THR A 245 22.73 28.62 7.98
CA THR A 245 23.78 29.50 7.44
C THR A 245 24.35 30.40 8.52
N VAL A 246 25.61 30.17 8.89
CA VAL A 246 26.36 31.01 9.82
C VAL A 246 26.88 32.25 9.10
N LEU A 247 26.60 33.43 9.66
CA LEU A 247 26.88 34.70 9.00
C LEU A 247 28.29 35.24 9.35
N PRO A 248 28.94 35.98 8.43
CA PRO A 248 30.12 36.78 8.74
C PRO A 248 29.87 37.78 9.88
N PRO A 249 30.88 38.15 10.69
CA PRO A 249 32.31 37.87 10.52
C PRO A 249 32.80 36.60 11.23
N SER A 250 31.92 35.65 11.55
CA SER A 250 32.31 34.38 12.18
C SER A 250 33.38 33.63 11.34
N PRO A 251 34.44 33.06 11.94
CA PRO A 251 35.45 32.30 11.20
C PRO A 251 34.92 30.97 10.63
N ILE A 252 33.73 30.56 11.08
CA ILE A 252 32.96 29.41 10.55
C ILE A 252 31.75 29.87 9.70
N ALA A 253 31.79 31.07 9.13
CA ALA A 253 30.74 31.54 8.22
C ALA A 253 30.62 30.64 6.99
N GLY A 254 29.40 30.23 6.67
CA GLY A 254 29.10 29.22 5.67
C GLY A 254 27.75 28.53 5.94
N THR A 255 27.30 27.70 5.00
CA THR A 255 26.04 26.97 5.10
C THR A 255 26.29 25.52 5.51
N TYR A 256 25.60 25.11 6.58
CA TYR A 256 25.54 23.76 7.11
C TYR A 256 24.15 23.19 6.86
N TYR A 257 23.97 21.88 6.98
CA TYR A 257 22.74 21.21 6.58
C TYR A 257 22.25 20.21 7.62
N GLY A 258 20.93 20.06 7.71
CA GLY A 258 20.28 19.16 8.65
C GLY A 258 18.82 18.85 8.30
N PRO A 259 18.29 17.67 8.65
CA PRO A 259 16.85 17.42 8.61
C PRO A 259 16.14 18.27 9.67
N MET A 260 14.89 18.63 9.38
CA MET A 260 13.97 19.17 10.38
C MET A 260 13.53 18.08 11.38
N ALA A 261 12.89 18.49 12.48
CA ALA A 261 12.07 17.57 13.26
C ALA A 261 10.81 17.13 12.50
N GLY A 262 10.35 15.92 12.80
CA GLY A 262 9.02 15.40 12.46
C GLY A 262 7.90 15.99 13.34
N PHE A 263 8.12 17.16 13.95
CA PHE A 263 7.17 17.91 14.75
C PHE A 263 7.54 19.39 14.75
N GLY A 264 6.66 20.25 15.26
CA GLY A 264 6.82 21.69 15.13
C GLY A 264 6.43 22.22 13.74
N GLU A 265 6.20 23.53 13.67
CA GLU A 265 5.82 24.23 12.44
C GLU A 265 6.93 24.14 11.38
N SER A 266 6.54 24.14 10.10
CA SER A 266 7.49 24.02 8.99
C SER A 266 8.28 25.32 8.76
N LEU A 267 9.53 25.19 8.29
CA LEU A 267 10.33 26.34 7.82
C LEU A 267 9.75 26.98 6.54
N VAL A 268 8.93 26.24 5.78
CA VAL A 268 8.15 26.77 4.66
C VAL A 268 7.10 27.76 5.15
N THR A 269 6.42 27.43 6.26
CA THR A 269 5.33 28.25 6.83
C THR A 269 5.85 29.39 7.71
N THR A 270 6.90 29.16 8.52
CA THR A 270 7.51 30.21 9.36
C THR A 270 8.44 31.15 8.59
N GLY A 271 9.02 30.70 7.47
CA GLY A 271 10.04 31.43 6.73
C GLY A 271 11.43 31.39 7.41
N PRO A 272 12.44 32.06 6.83
CA PRO A 272 13.81 32.01 7.33
C PRO A 272 13.98 32.76 8.66
N ILE A 273 14.39 32.04 9.71
CA ILE A 273 14.59 32.57 11.06
C ILE A 273 16.06 32.97 11.22
N THR A 274 16.31 34.28 11.39
CA THR A 274 17.66 34.82 11.62
C THR A 274 17.80 35.34 13.05
N GLY A 275 18.85 34.91 13.76
CA GLY A 275 19.08 35.31 15.15
C GLY A 275 20.49 35.02 15.64
N GLU A 276 20.78 35.48 16.87
CA GLU A 276 21.98 35.08 17.59
C GLU A 276 21.83 33.63 18.04
N VAL A 277 22.86 32.81 17.83
CA VAL A 277 22.93 31.43 18.31
C VAL A 277 23.54 31.41 19.71
N VAL A 278 22.85 30.75 20.65
CA VAL A 278 23.31 30.58 22.04
C VAL A 278 23.27 29.11 22.44
N TYR A 279 24.36 28.60 23.02
CA TYR A 279 24.40 27.24 23.55
C TYR A 279 23.75 27.18 24.93
N VAL A 280 22.67 26.40 25.04
CA VAL A 280 21.91 26.26 26.28
C VAL A 280 22.14 24.92 26.98
N GLY A 281 23.04 24.07 26.45
CA GLY A 281 23.31 22.74 26.99
C GLY A 281 22.34 21.68 26.47
N ARG A 282 22.13 20.60 27.24
CA ARG A 282 21.11 19.58 26.92
C ARG A 282 19.69 20.06 27.20
N GLY A 283 19.51 21.00 28.14
CA GLY A 283 18.20 21.59 28.46
C GLY A 283 17.17 20.63 29.04
N CYS A 284 17.57 19.53 29.68
CA CYS A 284 16.67 18.52 30.24
C CYS A 284 16.02 18.96 31.56
N ASP A 285 14.78 18.55 31.78
CA ASP A 285 14.01 18.97 32.94
C ASP A 285 12.94 17.92 33.30
N PRO A 286 12.89 17.42 34.55
CA PRO A 286 11.86 16.50 35.02
C PRO A 286 10.42 17.00 34.80
N ALA A 287 10.21 18.32 34.71
CA ALA A 287 8.90 18.91 34.44
C ALA A 287 8.37 18.61 33.02
N TYR A 288 9.25 18.29 32.08
CA TYR A 288 8.92 17.99 30.68
C TYR A 288 9.11 16.51 30.33
N GLN A 289 9.93 15.77 31.07
CA GLN A 289 10.03 14.32 30.96
C GLN A 289 10.42 13.70 32.32
N SER A 290 9.51 12.93 32.91
CA SER A 290 9.75 12.22 34.17
C SER A 290 10.98 11.29 34.09
N GLY A 291 11.71 11.17 35.21
CA GLY A 291 12.88 10.30 35.33
C GLY A 291 14.19 10.83 34.72
N GLN A 292 14.19 11.97 34.03
CA GLN A 292 15.41 12.59 33.47
C GLN A 292 16.18 13.41 34.51
N PRO A 293 17.51 13.62 34.35
CA PRO A 293 18.26 14.58 35.14
C PRO A 293 17.84 16.01 34.82
N PHE A 294 17.83 16.88 35.82
CA PHE A 294 17.67 18.33 35.62
C PHE A 294 18.99 18.94 35.14
N ASP A 295 19.02 19.37 33.88
CA ASP A 295 20.09 20.19 33.30
C ASP A 295 19.56 21.63 33.13
N PRO A 296 20.01 22.62 33.92
CA PRO A 296 19.62 24.01 33.71
C PRO A 296 20.15 24.54 32.38
N PHE A 297 19.45 25.52 31.78
CA PHE A 297 19.95 26.21 30.61
C PHE A 297 21.23 26.99 30.92
N LEU A 298 22.25 26.82 30.08
CA LEU A 298 23.54 27.52 30.20
C LEU A 298 23.50 28.98 29.71
N ALA A 299 22.48 29.34 28.94
CA ALA A 299 22.21 30.69 28.43
C ALA A 299 20.70 30.90 28.26
N ASN A 300 20.25 32.16 28.17
CA ASN A 300 18.84 32.48 27.92
C ASN A 300 18.53 32.38 26.40
N PRO A 301 17.62 31.49 25.96
CA PRO A 301 17.24 31.35 24.56
C PRO A 301 16.19 32.36 24.07
N SER A 302 15.61 33.18 24.94
CA SER A 302 14.48 34.07 24.60
C SER A 302 14.83 35.03 23.44
N GLY A 303 14.08 34.92 22.34
CA GLY A 303 14.28 35.67 21.09
C GLY A 303 15.48 35.21 20.24
N LYS A 304 16.06 34.05 20.53
CA LYS A 304 17.32 33.56 19.94
C LYS A 304 17.19 32.16 19.34
N ILE A 305 18.24 31.73 18.63
CA ILE A 305 18.41 30.37 18.15
C ILE A 305 19.06 29.55 19.29
N ALA A 306 18.36 28.57 19.81
CA ALA A 306 18.87 27.72 20.89
C ALA A 306 19.69 26.55 20.30
N LEU A 307 21.01 26.56 20.54
CA LEU A 307 21.88 25.43 20.22
C LEU A 307 21.85 24.43 21.39
N MET A 308 21.38 23.21 21.12
CA MET A 308 21.12 22.18 22.14
C MET A 308 21.83 20.87 21.83
N ASP A 309 22.27 20.13 22.85
CA ASP A 309 22.88 18.80 22.65
C ASP A 309 21.86 17.65 22.76
N ARG A 310 21.90 16.69 21.82
CA ARG A 310 21.20 15.40 21.92
C ARG A 310 21.69 14.62 23.16
N GLY A 311 20.82 13.82 23.76
CA GLY A 311 21.11 13.11 25.01
C GLY A 311 20.00 12.15 25.44
N SER A 312 19.92 11.82 26.74
CA SER A 312 18.96 10.86 27.31
C SER A 312 17.49 11.28 27.27
N CYS A 313 17.27 12.58 27.10
CA CYS A 313 15.99 13.28 27.20
C CYS A 313 15.47 13.55 25.79
N THR A 314 14.17 13.35 25.56
CA THR A 314 13.56 13.38 24.21
C THR A 314 13.71 14.73 23.52
N PHE A 315 13.68 14.71 22.18
CA PHE A 315 13.72 15.93 21.37
C PHE A 315 12.53 16.85 21.71
N VAL A 316 11.33 16.26 21.76
CA VAL A 316 10.07 16.90 22.17
C VAL A 316 10.23 17.68 23.47
N ALA A 317 10.58 17.01 24.59
CA ALA A 317 10.65 17.66 25.90
C ALA A 317 11.64 18.84 25.95
N LYS A 318 12.78 18.72 25.25
CA LYS A 318 13.81 19.76 25.15
C LYS A 318 13.37 20.96 24.32
N ILE A 319 12.79 20.70 23.15
CA ILE A 319 12.36 21.75 22.22
C ILE A 319 11.14 22.47 22.79
N LYS A 320 10.21 21.75 23.41
CA LYS A 320 9.08 22.32 24.15
C LYS A 320 9.55 23.27 25.27
N ARG A 321 10.52 22.85 26.10
CA ARG A 321 11.12 23.73 27.11
C ARG A 321 11.82 24.96 26.51
N ALA A 322 12.52 24.80 25.38
CA ALA A 322 13.17 25.92 24.70
C ALA A 322 12.13 26.93 24.16
N GLN A 323 11.04 26.43 23.58
CA GLN A 323 9.91 27.24 23.13
C GLN A 323 9.24 28.01 24.28
N ASP A 324 8.95 27.34 25.40
CA ASP A 324 8.32 27.98 26.55
C ASP A 324 9.24 29.03 27.20
N ALA A 325 10.57 28.89 27.04
CA ALA A 325 11.58 29.91 27.38
C ALA A 325 11.76 31.00 26.29
N GLY A 326 10.96 30.96 25.22
CA GLY A 326 10.90 31.95 24.16
C GLY A 326 11.94 31.80 23.04
N ALA A 327 12.53 30.61 22.84
CA ALA A 327 13.39 30.36 21.68
C ALA A 327 12.64 30.61 20.37
N ALA A 328 13.31 31.20 19.37
CA ALA A 328 12.74 31.38 18.04
C ALA A 328 12.78 30.08 17.21
N THR A 329 13.83 29.29 17.39
CA THR A 329 14.03 27.96 16.80
C THR A 329 15.14 27.22 17.55
N VAL A 330 15.20 25.89 17.40
CA VAL A 330 16.25 25.04 18.00
C VAL A 330 17.15 24.45 16.91
N VAL A 331 18.46 24.58 17.10
CA VAL A 331 19.46 23.79 16.37
C VAL A 331 19.95 22.69 17.31
N MET A 332 19.61 21.44 17.00
CA MET A 332 20.04 20.27 17.77
C MET A 332 21.38 19.75 17.26
N VAL A 333 22.31 19.46 18.15
CA VAL A 333 23.60 18.84 17.85
C VAL A 333 23.48 17.34 18.07
N ASN A 334 23.73 16.55 17.03
CA ASN A 334 23.80 15.10 17.17
C ASN A 334 24.95 14.71 18.13
N ASN A 335 24.74 13.70 18.97
CA ASN A 335 25.74 13.20 19.93
C ASN A 335 26.44 11.92 19.44
N VAL A 336 26.13 11.46 18.23
CA VAL A 336 26.76 10.34 17.54
C VAL A 336 27.47 10.88 16.29
N ALA A 337 28.65 10.35 15.98
CA ALA A 337 29.39 10.70 14.77
C ALA A 337 28.71 10.11 13.52
N GLY A 338 28.67 10.87 12.43
CA GLY A 338 27.95 10.51 11.21
C GLY A 338 27.01 11.64 10.74
N PRO A 339 26.14 11.37 9.75
CA PRO A 339 25.12 12.33 9.33
C PRO A 339 24.16 12.68 10.47
N PRO A 340 23.53 13.87 10.44
CA PRO A 340 22.39 14.15 11.30
C PRO A 340 21.19 13.26 10.94
N ILE A 341 20.29 13.06 11.89
CA ILE A 341 19.08 12.22 11.73
C ILE A 341 17.83 13.06 11.96
N GLY A 342 16.69 12.61 11.43
CA GLY A 342 15.39 13.17 11.76
C GLY A 342 15.13 13.14 13.27
N MET A 343 14.52 14.21 13.80
CA MET A 343 14.09 14.25 15.21
C MET A 343 12.64 13.79 15.30
N GLY A 344 12.44 12.54 15.70
CA GLY A 344 11.11 11.94 15.91
C GLY A 344 10.49 12.23 17.27
N GLY A 345 9.23 11.82 17.41
CA GLY A 345 8.31 12.12 18.53
C GLY A 345 7.28 13.17 18.14
N ALA A 346 6.26 13.37 18.98
CA ALA A 346 5.19 14.34 18.74
C ALA A 346 4.77 15.10 20.00
N ASP A 347 4.38 16.35 19.80
CA ASP A 347 3.72 17.25 20.75
C ASP A 347 3.15 18.42 19.92
N PRO A 348 1.83 18.46 19.66
CA PRO A 348 1.23 19.50 18.82
C PRO A 348 1.25 20.89 19.47
N SER A 349 1.63 21.01 20.75
CA SER A 349 1.88 22.30 21.40
C SER A 349 3.26 22.90 21.07
N ILE A 350 4.12 22.18 20.34
CA ILE A 350 5.34 22.70 19.73
C ILE A 350 5.00 23.36 18.39
N VAL A 351 5.28 24.65 18.29
CA VAL A 351 5.02 25.53 17.14
C VAL A 351 6.28 26.23 16.61
N ILE A 352 7.45 25.99 17.21
CA ILE A 352 8.73 26.44 16.64
C ILE A 352 9.36 25.35 15.76
N PRO A 353 9.99 25.71 14.63
CA PRO A 353 10.77 24.77 13.83
C PRO A 353 12.05 24.38 14.57
N SER A 354 12.60 23.22 14.23
CA SER A 354 13.91 22.78 14.70
C SER A 354 14.65 21.92 13.69
N VAL A 355 15.98 22.00 13.67
CA VAL A 355 16.87 21.33 12.69
C VAL A 355 18.02 20.63 13.43
N MET A 356 18.44 19.44 12.99
CA MET A 356 19.60 18.74 13.56
C MET A 356 20.86 18.91 12.70
N VAL A 357 21.97 19.37 13.30
CA VAL A 357 23.31 19.36 12.68
C VAL A 357 24.17 18.19 13.18
N SER A 358 25.21 17.86 12.41
CA SER A 358 26.18 16.81 12.76
C SER A 358 26.90 17.10 14.09
N LEU A 359 27.50 16.06 14.69
CA LEU A 359 28.35 16.22 15.88
C LEU A 359 29.56 17.13 15.60
N ASP A 360 30.16 17.03 14.42
CA ASP A 360 31.32 17.84 14.02
C ASP A 360 30.95 19.32 13.86
N ASP A 361 29.83 19.61 13.21
CA ASP A 361 29.37 20.98 12.99
C ASP A 361 28.85 21.60 14.29
N GLY A 362 28.12 20.86 15.11
CA GLY A 362 27.76 21.30 16.45
C GLY A 362 28.96 21.56 17.36
N THR A 363 30.07 20.82 17.19
CA THR A 363 31.33 21.06 17.90
C THR A 363 32.01 22.33 17.41
N ARG A 364 32.05 22.56 16.08
CA ARG A 364 32.52 23.82 15.47
C ARG A 364 31.70 25.01 15.93
N PHE A 365 30.37 24.88 15.99
CA PHE A 365 29.45 25.91 16.45
C PHE A 365 29.77 26.27 17.91
N LYS A 366 29.78 25.29 18.82
CA LYS A 366 30.07 25.51 20.24
C LYS A 366 31.42 26.19 20.51
N ALA A 367 32.42 25.95 19.65
CA ALA A 367 33.73 26.59 19.75
C ALA A 367 33.80 28.06 19.28
N ASN A 368 32.78 28.57 18.58
CA ASN A 368 32.78 29.90 17.94
C ASN A 368 31.61 30.80 18.36
N LEU A 369 30.97 30.51 19.50
CA LEU A 369 29.83 31.29 20.01
C LEU A 369 30.26 32.62 20.67
N PRO A 370 29.38 33.64 20.67
CA PRO A 370 28.12 33.71 19.93
C PRO A 370 28.36 34.05 18.45
N PHE A 371 27.45 33.63 17.58
CA PHE A 371 27.42 34.02 16.17
C PHE A 371 25.99 34.24 15.70
N MET A 372 25.80 35.01 14.62
CA MET A 372 24.51 35.13 13.94
C MET A 372 24.35 33.99 12.95
N ALA A 373 23.15 33.41 12.87
CA ALA A 373 22.80 32.43 11.85
C ALA A 373 21.39 32.63 11.31
N THR A 374 21.15 32.11 10.12
CA THR A 374 19.83 31.97 9.51
C THR A 374 19.51 30.48 9.36
N VAL A 375 18.43 30.01 9.97
CA VAL A 375 17.82 28.70 9.71
C VAL A 375 16.73 28.91 8.68
N ALA A 376 16.74 28.18 7.58
CA ALA A 376 15.77 28.34 6.50
C ALA A 376 15.36 26.99 5.90
N ASP A 377 14.27 27.01 5.15
CA ASP A 377 13.77 25.85 4.41
C ASP A 377 14.80 25.32 3.39
N GLY A 378 14.86 24.00 3.25
CA GLY A 378 15.63 23.27 2.25
C GLY A 378 14.81 22.63 1.12
N THR A 379 13.48 22.59 1.21
CA THR A 379 12.61 21.96 0.19
C THR A 379 12.42 22.85 -1.05
N GLY A 380 12.70 24.15 -0.95
CA GLY A 380 12.46 25.13 -2.00
C GLY A 380 11.05 25.73 -1.92
N GLY A 381 10.43 25.71 -0.74
CA GLY A 381 9.06 26.17 -0.50
C GLY A 381 7.99 25.10 -0.75
N ALA A 382 8.35 23.83 -0.91
CA ALA A 382 7.38 22.73 -1.00
C ALA A 382 6.82 22.42 0.40
N PRO A 383 5.50 22.62 0.65
CA PRO A 383 4.89 22.34 1.95
C PRO A 383 4.91 20.86 2.29
N ASP A 384 4.64 20.53 3.57
CA ASP A 384 4.37 19.16 4.00
C ASP A 384 3.20 18.59 3.17
N ARG A 385 3.27 17.31 2.75
CA ARG A 385 2.21 16.58 2.05
C ARG A 385 1.24 15.94 3.06
N ASP A 386 0.09 15.50 2.60
CA ASP A 386 -1.00 15.00 3.44
C ASP A 386 -1.38 13.56 3.06
N SER A 387 -1.25 12.60 3.98
CA SER A 387 -1.59 11.20 3.67
C SER A 387 -3.10 10.95 3.58
N ASP A 388 -3.92 11.88 4.06
CA ASP A 388 -5.38 11.89 3.81
C ASP A 388 -5.75 12.03 2.32
N LEU A 389 -4.78 12.40 1.48
CA LEU A 389 -4.91 12.48 0.02
C LEU A 389 -4.28 11.28 -0.71
N ASP A 390 -3.65 10.34 0.01
CA ASP A 390 -2.97 9.16 -0.54
C ASP A 390 -3.81 7.90 -0.27
N ALA A 391 -4.56 7.48 -1.28
CA ALA A 391 -5.38 6.29 -1.25
C ALA A 391 -4.58 4.99 -1.03
N GLY A 392 -3.31 4.99 -1.45
CA GLY A 392 -2.40 3.86 -1.21
C GLY A 392 -2.16 3.69 0.28
N VAL A 393 -1.81 4.78 0.98
CA VAL A 393 -1.64 4.78 2.45
C VAL A 393 -2.98 4.46 3.15
N ILE A 394 -4.10 5.10 2.77
CA ILE A 394 -5.41 4.83 3.40
C ILE A 394 -5.83 3.36 3.24
N SER A 395 -5.60 2.77 2.06
CA SER A 395 -5.91 1.36 1.80
C SER A 395 -4.95 0.40 2.51
N HIS A 396 -3.69 0.80 2.70
CA HIS A 396 -2.73 0.08 3.54
C HIS A 396 -3.23 0.02 4.99
N GLU A 397 -3.52 1.16 5.60
CA GLU A 397 -3.99 1.23 6.99
C GLU A 397 -5.26 0.42 7.22
N TYR A 398 -6.28 0.58 6.37
CA TYR A 398 -7.51 -0.20 6.45
C TYR A 398 -7.24 -1.71 6.26
N GLY A 399 -6.22 -2.07 5.46
CA GLY A 399 -5.76 -3.43 5.24
C GLY A 399 -5.27 -4.15 6.50
N HIS A 400 -4.69 -3.43 7.46
CA HIS A 400 -4.40 -3.99 8.79
C HIS A 400 -5.69 -4.38 9.51
N GLY A 401 -6.70 -3.51 9.48
CA GLY A 401 -8.03 -3.79 10.04
C GLY A 401 -8.64 -5.08 9.49
N VAL A 402 -8.68 -5.20 8.16
CA VAL A 402 -9.22 -6.38 7.46
C VAL A 402 -8.44 -7.64 7.82
N SER A 403 -7.10 -7.60 7.73
CA SER A 403 -6.27 -8.79 7.95
C SER A 403 -6.25 -9.27 9.41
N ASN A 404 -6.27 -8.35 10.38
CA ASN A 404 -6.37 -8.68 11.81
C ASN A 404 -7.74 -9.24 12.21
N ARG A 405 -8.85 -8.71 11.66
CA ARG A 405 -10.20 -9.24 11.94
C ARG A 405 -10.42 -10.62 11.28
N LEU A 406 -9.91 -10.84 10.08
CA LEU A 406 -10.07 -12.12 9.37
C LEU A 406 -9.14 -13.23 9.91
N THR A 407 -7.91 -12.92 10.29
CA THR A 407 -6.92 -13.94 10.69
C THR A 407 -7.18 -14.47 12.10
N GLY A 408 -7.54 -15.76 12.21
CA GLY A 408 -7.95 -16.35 13.50
C GLY A 408 -9.40 -16.03 13.88
N GLY A 409 -10.08 -15.18 13.11
CA GLY A 409 -11.46 -14.77 13.27
C GLY A 409 -11.66 -13.53 14.17
N PRO A 410 -12.80 -12.86 14.04
CA PRO A 410 -12.97 -11.46 14.49
C PRO A 410 -12.93 -11.23 16.01
N ALA A 411 -12.93 -12.31 16.80
CA ALA A 411 -12.73 -12.28 18.24
C ALA A 411 -11.24 -12.42 18.68
N THR A 412 -10.28 -12.54 17.75
CA THR A 412 -8.84 -12.71 18.06
C THR A 412 -7.97 -11.93 17.07
N VAL A 413 -7.56 -10.71 17.44
CA VAL A 413 -6.88 -9.77 16.52
C VAL A 413 -5.34 -9.72 16.66
N SER A 414 -4.73 -10.34 17.68
CA SER A 414 -3.26 -10.37 17.83
C SER A 414 -2.57 -11.50 17.04
N CYS A 415 -3.26 -12.11 16.09
CA CYS A 415 -2.76 -13.25 15.32
C CYS A 415 -1.62 -12.91 14.34
N LEU A 416 -1.29 -11.64 14.16
CA LEU A 416 -0.27 -11.16 13.21
C LEU A 416 0.93 -10.49 13.89
N ASN A 417 1.21 -10.86 15.16
CA ASN A 417 2.33 -10.31 15.93
C ASN A 417 3.61 -11.18 15.88
N ASN A 418 3.62 -12.24 15.06
CA ASN A 418 4.74 -13.20 14.98
C ASN A 418 5.88 -12.75 14.04
N ALA A 419 7.01 -13.45 14.07
CA ALA A 419 8.22 -12.99 13.36
C ALA A 419 8.16 -13.10 11.83
N GLU A 420 7.36 -14.02 11.28
CA GLU A 420 7.07 -14.14 9.84
C GLU A 420 5.66 -13.64 9.46
N GLN A 421 5.07 -12.76 10.28
CA GLN A 421 3.73 -12.25 10.02
C GLN A 421 3.63 -11.49 8.68
N MET A 422 2.44 -11.50 8.08
CA MET A 422 2.18 -11.04 6.71
C MET A 422 1.28 -9.79 6.61
N GLY A 423 0.89 -9.20 7.76
CA GLY A 423 0.03 -8.02 7.93
C GLY A 423 0.30 -6.90 6.93
N GLU A 424 1.45 -6.26 7.10
CA GLU A 424 2.08 -5.28 6.18
C GLU A 424 1.93 -5.63 4.69
N GLY A 425 2.07 -6.92 4.35
CA GLY A 425 2.03 -7.39 2.98
C GLY A 425 0.63 -7.58 2.42
N TRP A 426 -0.37 -7.81 3.28
CA TRP A 426 -1.77 -7.70 2.87
C TRP A 426 -2.20 -6.24 2.77
N SER A 427 -1.71 -5.37 3.64
CA SER A 427 -1.94 -3.92 3.58
C SER A 427 -1.44 -3.34 2.26
N ASP A 428 -0.19 -3.58 1.88
CA ASP A 428 0.35 -3.18 0.56
C ASP A 428 -0.41 -3.83 -0.61
N TRP A 429 -0.93 -5.04 -0.44
CA TRP A 429 -1.75 -5.69 -1.46
C TRP A 429 -3.07 -4.96 -1.71
N PHE A 430 -3.74 -4.46 -0.68
CA PHE A 430 -4.94 -3.65 -0.86
C PHE A 430 -4.63 -2.33 -1.56
N ALA A 431 -3.57 -1.64 -1.14
CA ALA A 431 -3.08 -0.43 -1.79
C ALA A 431 -2.88 -0.66 -3.30
N LEU A 432 -2.02 -1.60 -3.68
CA LEU A 432 -1.72 -1.91 -5.08
C LEU A 432 -2.94 -2.32 -5.89
N THR A 433 -3.79 -3.21 -5.37
CA THR A 433 -4.86 -3.81 -6.18
C THR A 433 -6.07 -2.91 -6.40
N LEU A 434 -6.29 -1.93 -5.50
CA LEU A 434 -7.35 -0.94 -5.63
C LEU A 434 -6.91 0.27 -6.48
N THR A 435 -5.61 0.57 -6.52
CA THR A 435 -5.05 1.62 -7.38
C THR A 435 -4.41 1.08 -8.66
N THR A 436 -4.66 -0.18 -9.05
CA THR A 436 -4.26 -0.71 -10.37
C THR A 436 -5.00 0.03 -11.48
N HIS A 437 -4.26 0.64 -12.42
CA HIS A 437 -4.87 1.25 -13.59
C HIS A 437 -5.22 0.22 -14.67
N PRO A 438 -6.30 0.40 -15.46
CA PRO A 438 -6.63 -0.52 -16.56
C PRO A 438 -5.56 -0.61 -17.66
N SER A 439 -4.66 0.37 -17.73
CA SER A 439 -3.48 0.38 -18.61
C SER A 439 -2.26 -0.34 -18.04
N ASP A 440 -2.28 -0.69 -16.75
CA ASP A 440 -1.16 -1.36 -16.11
C ASP A 440 -0.99 -2.77 -16.67
N THR A 441 0.25 -3.25 -16.66
CA THR A 441 0.59 -4.62 -17.02
C THR A 441 1.52 -5.21 -15.97
N ARG A 442 1.72 -6.52 -16.01
CA ARG A 442 2.65 -7.24 -15.13
C ARG A 442 4.10 -6.73 -15.13
N MET A 443 4.46 -5.89 -16.11
CA MET A 443 5.79 -5.28 -16.24
C MET A 443 5.87 -3.85 -15.68
N VAL A 444 4.75 -3.21 -15.33
CA VAL A 444 4.73 -1.87 -14.71
C VAL A 444 5.20 -1.99 -13.25
N PRO A 445 6.28 -1.32 -12.85
CA PRO A 445 6.67 -1.24 -11.44
C PRO A 445 5.71 -0.33 -10.68
N ARG A 446 5.35 -0.72 -9.45
CA ARG A 446 4.48 0.07 -8.56
C ARG A 446 5.15 0.31 -7.22
N GLY A 447 5.39 1.58 -6.87
CA GLY A 447 5.76 1.95 -5.50
C GLY A 447 4.57 1.95 -4.55
N VAL A 448 4.80 2.29 -3.29
CA VAL A 448 3.76 2.57 -2.29
C VAL A 448 4.13 3.88 -1.58
N GLY A 449 3.16 4.78 -1.43
CA GLY A 449 3.35 6.07 -0.74
C GLY A 449 4.30 7.03 -1.46
N THR A 450 4.46 6.91 -2.78
CA THR A 450 5.38 7.74 -3.58
C THR A 450 5.04 9.23 -3.46
N TYR A 451 3.74 9.57 -3.42
CA TYR A 451 3.29 10.92 -3.17
C TYR A 451 3.75 11.43 -1.80
N VAL A 452 3.46 10.74 -0.70
CA VAL A 452 3.78 11.27 0.64
C VAL A 452 5.29 11.48 0.88
N ILE A 453 6.16 10.76 0.18
CA ILE A 453 7.63 10.91 0.26
C ILE A 453 8.25 11.85 -0.79
N PHE A 454 7.44 12.59 -1.54
CA PHE A 454 7.89 13.55 -2.56
C PHE A 454 8.56 12.91 -3.80
N GLU A 455 8.24 11.66 -4.12
CA GLU A 455 8.62 11.01 -5.39
C GLU A 455 7.59 11.26 -6.52
N ASP A 456 7.98 10.90 -7.74
CA ASP A 456 7.07 10.74 -8.89
C ASP A 456 6.16 9.51 -8.68
N PRO A 457 4.99 9.38 -9.35
CA PRO A 457 4.10 8.21 -9.21
C PRO A 457 4.78 6.84 -9.37
N ASN A 458 5.71 6.75 -10.33
CA ASN A 458 6.46 5.54 -10.65
C ASN A 458 7.70 5.33 -9.74
N GLY A 459 7.78 6.08 -8.64
CA GLY A 459 8.85 5.97 -7.65
C GLY A 459 8.93 4.58 -7.02
N VAL A 460 10.01 4.34 -6.28
CA VAL A 460 10.17 3.11 -5.50
C VAL A 460 9.22 3.12 -4.30
N GLY A 461 8.93 4.31 -3.77
CA GLY A 461 8.15 4.45 -2.55
C GLY A 461 8.92 4.00 -1.33
N ILE A 462 8.19 3.61 -0.29
CA ILE A 462 8.70 3.31 1.06
C ILE A 462 9.16 1.86 1.26
N ARG A 463 9.32 1.09 0.18
CA ARG A 463 9.70 -0.33 0.20
C ARG A 463 11.07 -0.55 -0.44
N PRO A 464 11.78 -1.68 -0.17
CA PRO A 464 13.13 -1.91 -0.68
C PRO A 464 13.27 -1.85 -2.22
N THR A 465 12.23 -2.26 -2.96
CA THR A 465 12.09 -2.00 -4.41
C THR A 465 10.61 -1.79 -4.74
N ALA A 466 10.31 -1.24 -5.92
CA ALA A 466 8.95 -1.23 -6.45
C ALA A 466 8.44 -2.66 -6.69
N TYR A 467 7.12 -2.87 -6.57
CA TYR A 467 6.46 -4.12 -6.90
C TYR A 467 6.39 -4.33 -8.41
N ALA A 468 7.08 -5.35 -8.90
CA ALA A 468 7.13 -5.72 -10.31
C ALA A 468 7.26 -7.22 -10.46
N THR A 469 6.69 -7.80 -11.53
CA THR A 469 6.96 -9.22 -11.86
C THR A 469 8.29 -9.42 -12.62
N ASP A 470 9.04 -8.36 -12.88
CA ASP A 470 10.41 -8.46 -13.39
C ASP A 470 11.39 -8.72 -12.24
N MET A 471 12.07 -9.87 -12.26
CA MET A 471 13.07 -10.25 -11.25
C MET A 471 14.33 -9.35 -11.27
N THR A 472 14.51 -8.51 -12.30
CA THR A 472 15.59 -7.52 -12.38
C THR A 472 15.24 -6.20 -11.70
N VAL A 473 13.93 -5.89 -11.56
CA VAL A 473 13.43 -4.73 -10.83
C VAL A 473 13.22 -5.07 -9.36
N ASN A 474 12.53 -6.19 -9.11
CA ASN A 474 12.30 -6.71 -7.76
C ASN A 474 12.85 -8.15 -7.70
N PRO A 475 14.07 -8.37 -7.16
CA PRO A 475 14.71 -9.67 -7.11
C PRO A 475 14.29 -10.53 -5.90
N SER A 476 13.41 -10.03 -5.03
CA SER A 476 13.16 -10.65 -3.71
C SER A 476 12.51 -12.02 -3.80
N THR A 477 12.96 -12.93 -2.92
CA THR A 477 12.48 -14.31 -2.75
C THR A 477 12.23 -14.61 -1.27
N TYR A 478 11.74 -15.81 -0.95
CA TYR A 478 11.51 -16.19 0.45
C TYR A 478 12.80 -16.15 1.29
N ALA A 479 13.98 -16.44 0.73
CA ALA A 479 15.25 -16.25 1.45
C ALA A 479 15.52 -14.80 1.88
N SER A 480 14.91 -13.78 1.24
CA SER A 480 15.02 -12.38 1.68
C SER A 480 14.43 -12.16 3.08
N VAL A 481 13.48 -13.00 3.54
CA VAL A 481 12.92 -12.91 4.90
C VAL A 481 14.00 -13.05 5.97
N ALA A 482 15.08 -13.79 5.72
CA ALA A 482 16.19 -13.99 6.65
C ALA A 482 17.24 -12.85 6.66
N ASP A 483 17.18 -11.88 5.75
CA ASP A 483 18.11 -10.76 5.71
C ASP A 483 17.73 -9.69 6.74
N THR A 484 18.28 -9.83 7.95
CA THR A 484 18.06 -8.88 9.06
C THR A 484 18.82 -7.56 8.92
N VAL A 485 19.58 -7.35 7.83
CA VAL A 485 20.30 -6.10 7.55
C VAL A 485 19.54 -5.23 6.56
N ASN A 486 19.03 -5.81 5.47
CA ASN A 486 18.40 -5.06 4.38
C ASN A 486 16.86 -5.18 4.35
N ILE A 487 16.28 -6.17 5.05
CA ILE A 487 14.83 -6.38 5.11
C ILE A 487 14.36 -6.11 6.54
N SER A 488 13.69 -4.97 6.73
CA SER A 488 13.14 -4.56 8.03
C SER A 488 12.04 -5.52 8.51
N GLN A 489 11.71 -5.43 9.80
CA GLN A 489 10.58 -6.11 10.41
C GLN A 489 9.74 -5.05 11.15
N PRO A 490 8.42 -5.00 10.94
CA PRO A 490 7.62 -5.89 10.09
C PRO A 490 7.67 -5.60 8.57
N HIS A 491 7.86 -4.34 8.15
CA HIS A 491 7.60 -3.85 6.78
C HIS A 491 8.27 -4.64 5.66
N GLY A 492 9.58 -4.90 5.79
CA GLY A 492 10.34 -5.62 4.79
C GLY A 492 9.85 -7.05 4.57
N ILE A 493 9.34 -7.70 5.62
CA ILE A 493 8.75 -9.05 5.52
C ILE A 493 7.43 -8.95 4.74
N GLY A 494 6.58 -7.97 5.08
CA GLY A 494 5.39 -7.64 4.31
C GLY A 494 5.67 -7.46 2.82
N TYR A 495 6.69 -6.67 2.50
CA TYR A 495 7.13 -6.46 1.12
C TYR A 495 7.52 -7.76 0.39
N VAL A 496 8.19 -8.70 1.06
CA VAL A 496 8.48 -10.02 0.45
C VAL A 496 7.18 -10.81 0.23
N TRP A 497 6.19 -10.70 1.11
CA TRP A 497 4.87 -11.34 0.95
C TRP A 497 4.07 -10.75 -0.22
N THR A 498 3.89 -9.42 -0.28
CA THR A 498 3.18 -8.74 -1.39
C THR A 498 3.83 -9.03 -2.73
N THR A 499 5.17 -9.08 -2.76
CA THR A 499 5.94 -9.45 -3.95
C THR A 499 5.55 -10.83 -4.49
N MET A 500 5.17 -11.79 -3.63
CA MET A 500 4.64 -13.09 -4.04
C MET A 500 3.19 -13.00 -4.52
N LEU A 501 2.35 -12.26 -3.79
CA LEU A 501 0.95 -12.05 -4.17
C LEU A 501 0.85 -11.35 -5.54
N TRP A 502 1.74 -10.40 -5.85
CA TRP A 502 1.79 -9.69 -7.13
C TRP A 502 2.05 -10.61 -8.34
N GLU A 503 2.83 -11.68 -8.16
CA GLU A 503 2.95 -12.73 -9.19
C GLU A 503 1.63 -13.50 -9.36
N VAL A 504 0.94 -13.82 -8.26
CA VAL A 504 -0.36 -14.52 -8.30
C VAL A 504 -1.43 -13.64 -8.97
N TYR A 505 -1.47 -12.35 -8.65
CA TYR A 505 -2.33 -11.35 -9.30
C TYR A 505 -2.22 -11.42 -10.81
N TRP A 506 -1.00 -11.18 -11.31
CA TRP A 506 -0.76 -11.09 -12.74
C TRP A 506 -0.90 -12.42 -13.44
N ASN A 507 -0.64 -13.56 -12.79
CA ASN A 507 -0.93 -14.88 -13.35
C ASN A 507 -2.44 -15.12 -13.52
N LEU A 508 -3.28 -14.62 -12.60
CA LEU A 508 -4.74 -14.71 -12.70
C LEU A 508 -5.31 -13.72 -13.72
N VAL A 509 -4.80 -12.48 -13.76
CA VAL A 509 -5.13 -11.48 -14.80
C VAL A 509 -4.74 -11.97 -16.20
N ASP A 510 -3.54 -12.56 -16.38
CA ASP A 510 -3.11 -13.19 -17.64
C ASP A 510 -4.02 -14.36 -18.09
N ARG A 511 -4.78 -14.95 -17.16
CA ARG A 511 -5.67 -16.10 -17.40
C ARG A 511 -7.14 -15.70 -17.58
N TYR A 512 -7.60 -14.63 -16.96
CA TYR A 512 -9.03 -14.24 -16.95
C TYR A 512 -9.32 -12.84 -17.48
N GLY A 513 -8.29 -12.04 -17.77
CA GLY A 513 -8.39 -10.62 -18.07
C GLY A 513 -8.48 -9.76 -16.81
N TYR A 514 -8.35 -8.46 -16.99
CA TYR A 514 -8.60 -7.43 -15.99
C TYR A 514 -10.04 -6.93 -16.13
N ASN A 515 -10.78 -6.83 -15.02
CA ASN A 515 -12.05 -6.10 -14.98
C ASN A 515 -11.81 -4.76 -14.27
N PRO A 516 -12.06 -3.60 -14.91
CA PRO A 516 -11.92 -2.30 -14.27
C PRO A 516 -12.94 -2.04 -13.15
N ASN A 517 -14.00 -2.85 -13.03
CA ASN A 517 -14.94 -2.74 -11.92
C ASN A 517 -14.60 -3.76 -10.81
N ILE A 518 -13.99 -3.29 -9.73
CA ILE A 518 -13.62 -4.13 -8.58
C ILE A 518 -14.85 -4.58 -7.75
N TYR A 519 -16.00 -3.92 -7.87
CA TYR A 519 -17.24 -4.30 -7.16
C TYR A 519 -17.98 -5.49 -7.76
N ASP A 520 -17.62 -5.89 -8.98
CA ASP A 520 -18.21 -7.05 -9.64
C ASP A 520 -17.77 -8.36 -8.96
N ALA A 521 -18.60 -9.40 -9.12
CA ALA A 521 -18.33 -10.72 -8.57
C ALA A 521 -16.95 -11.27 -8.98
N TRP A 522 -16.35 -12.04 -8.08
CA TRP A 522 -15.01 -12.65 -8.21
C TRP A 522 -14.73 -13.38 -9.53
N ASN A 523 -15.75 -13.84 -10.26
CA ASN A 523 -15.61 -14.60 -11.50
C ASN A 523 -15.61 -13.75 -12.79
N THR A 524 -15.63 -12.42 -12.67
CA THR A 524 -15.69 -11.49 -13.81
C THR A 524 -14.31 -11.16 -14.39
N GLY A 525 -13.29 -11.01 -13.54
CA GLY A 525 -11.90 -10.73 -13.90
C GLY A 525 -10.90 -11.49 -13.01
N GLY A 526 -9.66 -11.60 -13.47
CA GLY A 526 -8.57 -12.25 -12.73
C GLY A 526 -8.12 -11.45 -11.51
N ASN A 527 -8.26 -10.13 -11.53
CA ASN A 527 -8.07 -9.25 -10.40
C ASN A 527 -9.16 -9.46 -9.32
N ASN A 528 -10.44 -9.53 -9.70
CA ASN A 528 -11.53 -9.86 -8.76
C ASN A 528 -11.34 -11.24 -8.12
N LEU A 529 -10.93 -12.24 -8.91
CA LEU A 529 -10.59 -13.57 -8.40
C LEU A 529 -9.41 -13.51 -7.43
N ALA A 530 -8.34 -12.79 -7.76
CA ALA A 530 -7.19 -12.64 -6.87
C ALA A 530 -7.58 -11.98 -5.54
N PHE A 531 -8.43 -10.95 -5.57
CA PHE A 531 -8.95 -10.27 -4.39
C PHE A 531 -9.76 -11.22 -3.49
N GLN A 532 -10.72 -11.97 -4.07
CA GLN A 532 -11.50 -12.99 -3.35
C GLN A 532 -10.61 -14.04 -2.68
N LEU A 533 -9.62 -14.57 -3.42
CA LEU A 533 -8.74 -15.63 -2.92
C LEU A 533 -7.81 -15.15 -1.80
N VAL A 534 -7.46 -13.87 -1.76
CA VAL A 534 -6.68 -13.29 -0.65
C VAL A 534 -7.56 -13.07 0.58
N ILE A 535 -8.76 -12.51 0.44
CA ILE A 535 -9.74 -12.35 1.53
C ILE A 535 -10.08 -13.71 2.16
N ASP A 536 -10.37 -14.73 1.35
CA ASP A 536 -10.64 -16.07 1.87
C ASP A 536 -9.38 -16.77 2.39
N GLY A 537 -8.21 -16.47 1.83
CA GLY A 537 -6.92 -16.91 2.37
C GLY A 537 -6.70 -16.48 3.81
N MET A 538 -7.02 -15.22 4.15
CA MET A 538 -6.95 -14.72 5.54
C MET A 538 -7.88 -15.48 6.49
N LYS A 539 -9.06 -15.89 6.02
CA LYS A 539 -10.03 -16.70 6.80
C LYS A 539 -9.58 -18.14 7.01
N PHE A 540 -8.82 -18.71 6.05
CA PHE A 540 -8.38 -20.11 6.09
C PHE A 540 -7.05 -20.34 6.84
N GLN A 541 -6.23 -19.31 7.01
CA GLN A 541 -4.93 -19.45 7.67
C GLN A 541 -5.05 -19.56 9.20
N PRO A 542 -4.11 -20.25 9.88
CA PRO A 542 -4.08 -20.30 11.33
C PRO A 542 -3.70 -18.94 11.94
N CYS A 543 -3.94 -18.80 13.24
CA CYS A 543 -3.36 -17.71 14.04
C CYS A 543 -1.83 -17.85 14.11
N SER A 544 -1.09 -16.74 14.07
CA SER A 544 0.37 -16.67 13.96
C SER A 544 0.96 -17.47 12.77
N PRO A 545 0.47 -17.25 11.54
CA PRO A 545 0.90 -17.99 10.36
C PRO A 545 2.33 -17.63 9.95
N GLY A 546 3.03 -18.57 9.31
CA GLY A 546 4.18 -18.26 8.46
C GLY A 546 3.79 -18.20 6.98
N PHE A 547 4.76 -17.94 6.10
CA PHE A 547 4.48 -17.75 4.67
C PHE A 547 3.91 -19.01 4.01
N VAL A 548 4.39 -20.20 4.40
CA VAL A 548 3.88 -21.48 3.87
C VAL A 548 2.42 -21.69 4.28
N ASP A 549 2.02 -21.29 5.49
CA ASP A 549 0.63 -21.33 5.94
C ASP A 549 -0.26 -20.40 5.10
N GLY A 550 0.12 -19.12 4.93
CA GLY A 550 -0.63 -18.15 4.12
C GLY A 550 -0.80 -18.60 2.66
N ARG A 551 0.26 -19.14 2.05
CA ARG A 551 0.21 -19.73 0.70
C ARG A 551 -0.77 -20.89 0.63
N ASN A 552 -0.69 -21.81 1.60
CA ASN A 552 -1.55 -22.99 1.65
C ASN A 552 -3.02 -22.60 1.89
N ALA A 553 -3.28 -21.51 2.61
CA ALA A 553 -4.61 -20.95 2.82
C ALA A 553 -5.21 -20.39 1.52
N ILE A 554 -4.45 -19.61 0.73
CA ILE A 554 -4.88 -19.13 -0.60
C ILE A 554 -5.14 -20.29 -1.58
N LEU A 555 -4.28 -21.33 -1.55
CA LEU A 555 -4.52 -22.55 -2.32
C LEU A 555 -5.77 -23.31 -1.87
N THR A 556 -6.10 -23.26 -0.57
CA THR A 556 -7.31 -23.85 0.00
C THR A 556 -8.56 -23.06 -0.39
N ALA A 557 -8.47 -21.73 -0.40
CA ALA A 557 -9.51 -20.85 -0.92
C ALA A 557 -9.87 -21.18 -2.37
N ASP A 558 -8.88 -21.37 -3.25
CA ASP A 558 -9.13 -21.74 -4.66
C ASP A 558 -9.75 -23.15 -4.79
N ILE A 559 -9.41 -24.09 -3.90
CA ILE A 559 -10.08 -25.40 -3.83
C ILE A 559 -11.55 -25.24 -3.42
N ALA A 560 -11.83 -24.43 -2.39
CA ALA A 560 -13.17 -24.22 -1.88
C ALA A 560 -14.08 -23.45 -2.87
N LEU A 561 -13.54 -22.40 -3.51
CA LEU A 561 -14.26 -21.48 -4.39
C LEU A 561 -14.43 -22.03 -5.82
N THR A 562 -13.37 -22.62 -6.39
CA THR A 562 -13.33 -22.98 -7.83
C THR A 562 -13.16 -24.47 -8.09
N GLY A 563 -13.02 -25.29 -7.04
CA GLY A 563 -12.62 -26.70 -7.17
C GLY A 563 -11.13 -26.88 -7.48
N GLY A 564 -10.31 -25.84 -7.31
CA GLY A 564 -8.87 -25.89 -7.55
C GLY A 564 -8.49 -25.64 -9.01
N ALA A 565 -9.27 -24.84 -9.74
CA ALA A 565 -9.04 -24.57 -11.16
C ALA A 565 -7.74 -23.78 -11.43
N ASN A 566 -7.24 -23.02 -10.45
CA ASN A 566 -6.18 -22.02 -10.61
C ASN A 566 -4.89 -22.37 -9.86
N GLN A 567 -4.83 -23.60 -9.34
CA GLN A 567 -3.75 -24.06 -8.49
C GLN A 567 -2.38 -23.89 -9.14
N CYS A 568 -2.24 -24.13 -10.46
CA CYS A 568 -0.94 -24.02 -11.12
C CYS A 568 -0.50 -22.57 -11.32
N GLU A 569 -1.41 -21.64 -11.55
CA GLU A 569 -1.15 -20.20 -11.62
C GLU A 569 -0.69 -19.64 -10.26
N ILE A 570 -1.37 -20.06 -9.18
CA ILE A 570 -1.00 -19.71 -7.80
C ILE A 570 0.36 -20.31 -7.45
N TRP A 571 0.56 -21.62 -7.69
CA TRP A 571 1.84 -22.29 -7.44
C TRP A 571 3.01 -21.69 -8.25
N ARG A 572 2.79 -21.32 -9.52
CA ARG A 572 3.82 -20.64 -10.34
C ARG A 572 4.23 -19.29 -9.76
N GLY A 573 3.29 -18.51 -9.22
CA GLY A 573 3.59 -17.22 -8.60
C GLY A 573 4.48 -17.37 -7.37
N PHE A 574 4.05 -18.20 -6.41
CA PHE A 574 4.81 -18.47 -5.19
C PHE A 574 6.15 -19.18 -5.45
N ALA A 575 6.19 -20.20 -6.32
CA ALA A 575 7.42 -20.94 -6.61
C ALA A 575 8.47 -20.08 -7.31
N LYS A 576 8.08 -19.14 -8.19
CA LYS A 576 9.01 -18.18 -8.81
C LYS A 576 9.77 -17.34 -7.77
N ARG A 577 9.14 -17.08 -6.62
CA ARG A 577 9.66 -16.28 -5.51
C ARG A 577 10.22 -17.14 -4.36
N GLY A 578 10.51 -18.43 -4.60
CA GLY A 578 11.12 -19.29 -3.59
C GLY A 578 10.16 -19.87 -2.54
N LEU A 579 8.85 -19.69 -2.69
CA LEU A 579 7.84 -20.31 -1.80
C LEU A 579 7.13 -21.50 -2.49
N GLY A 580 7.91 -22.29 -3.23
CA GLY A 580 7.49 -23.47 -3.99
C GLY A 580 7.12 -24.69 -3.14
N PHE A 581 6.78 -25.79 -3.80
CA PHE A 581 6.10 -26.93 -3.18
C PHE A 581 6.85 -27.55 -1.99
N SER A 582 8.18 -27.65 -2.07
CA SER A 582 9.03 -28.17 -0.99
C SER A 582 9.57 -27.10 -0.02
N ALA A 583 9.17 -25.82 -0.17
CA ALA A 583 9.58 -24.76 0.75
C ALA A 583 9.04 -25.02 2.16
N SER A 584 9.85 -24.70 3.16
CA SER A 584 9.57 -24.95 4.59
C SER A 584 9.72 -23.65 5.36
N GLN A 585 8.74 -23.31 6.20
CA GLN A 585 8.77 -22.04 6.95
C GLN A 585 9.47 -22.11 8.31
N GLY A 586 9.97 -23.28 8.72
CA GLY A 586 10.52 -23.44 10.07
C GLY A 586 9.49 -23.13 11.15
N SER A 587 9.79 -22.16 12.01
CA SER A 587 8.85 -21.64 13.01
C SER A 587 8.38 -20.24 12.62
N SER A 588 7.07 -19.98 12.63
CA SER A 588 6.53 -18.63 12.39
C SER A 588 6.96 -17.57 13.43
N LEU A 589 7.62 -17.99 14.52
CA LEU A 589 8.28 -17.16 15.52
C LEU A 589 9.77 -16.85 15.21
N SER A 590 10.31 -17.34 14.09
CA SER A 590 11.65 -17.01 13.59
C SER A 590 11.61 -16.68 12.11
N ARG A 591 12.10 -15.50 11.74
CA ARG A 591 12.29 -15.10 10.33
C ARG A 591 13.56 -15.65 9.68
N THR A 592 14.22 -16.64 10.28
CA THR A 592 15.60 -17.06 9.92
C THR A 592 15.81 -18.56 9.77
N ASP A 593 14.80 -19.40 10.04
CA ASP A 593 14.88 -20.86 9.88
C ASP A 593 14.07 -21.42 8.69
N GLY A 594 13.41 -20.53 7.93
CA GLY A 594 12.79 -20.83 6.65
C GLY A 594 13.79 -21.27 5.57
N VAL A 595 13.32 -22.14 4.67
CA VAL A 595 14.07 -22.69 3.53
C VAL A 595 13.25 -22.49 2.25
N GLU A 596 13.79 -21.74 1.30
CA GLU A 596 13.17 -21.50 0.01
C GLU A 596 13.24 -22.72 -0.93
N ALA A 597 12.25 -22.82 -1.82
CA ALA A 597 12.23 -23.78 -2.91
C ALA A 597 11.49 -23.22 -4.13
N PHE A 598 11.89 -23.65 -5.33
CA PHE A 598 11.34 -23.18 -6.60
C PHE A 598 10.58 -24.28 -7.37
N ASP A 599 10.33 -25.42 -6.73
CA ASP A 599 9.63 -26.55 -7.33
C ASP A 599 8.11 -26.38 -7.35
N LEU A 600 7.46 -27.04 -8.29
CA LEU A 600 6.01 -27.08 -8.46
C LEU A 600 5.49 -28.48 -8.13
N PRO A 601 4.26 -28.61 -7.61
CA PRO A 601 3.68 -29.93 -7.38
C PRO A 601 3.54 -30.70 -8.68
N SER A 602 3.66 -32.03 -8.64
CA SER A 602 3.66 -32.91 -9.82
C SER A 602 2.44 -32.73 -10.75
N ARG A 603 1.27 -32.37 -10.20
CA ARG A 603 0.06 -32.03 -10.96
C ARG A 603 0.20 -30.81 -11.89
N CYS A 604 1.22 -29.98 -11.68
CA CYS A 604 1.56 -28.79 -12.48
C CYS A 604 2.86 -28.97 -13.29
N THR A 605 3.43 -30.19 -13.31
CA THR A 605 4.64 -30.53 -14.09
C THR A 605 4.51 -31.84 -14.86
N SER A 606 3.30 -32.40 -14.96
CA SER A 606 3.05 -33.68 -15.64
C SER A 606 3.12 -33.59 -17.17
N ALA A 607 2.95 -32.40 -17.74
CA ALA A 607 2.95 -32.16 -19.18
C ALA A 607 4.36 -31.90 -19.72
N ILE A 608 4.72 -32.59 -20.81
CA ILE A 608 5.90 -32.30 -21.62
C ILE A 608 5.44 -31.73 -22.97
N PHE A 609 5.74 -30.46 -23.20
CA PHE A 609 5.48 -29.79 -24.48
C PHE A 609 6.64 -29.99 -25.44
N GLY A 610 6.42 -30.76 -26.50
CA GLY A 610 7.41 -31.06 -27.55
C GLY A 610 7.49 -30.02 -28.66
N GLY A 611 7.10 -28.76 -28.40
CA GLY A 611 7.16 -27.65 -29.34
C GLY A 611 5.99 -27.56 -30.34
N PHE A 612 5.80 -26.34 -30.86
CA PHE A 612 4.96 -26.08 -32.04
C PHE A 612 5.60 -26.67 -33.31
N ARG A 613 4.78 -26.94 -34.31
CA ARG A 613 5.17 -27.47 -35.62
C ARG A 613 4.60 -26.60 -36.75
N PRO A 614 5.28 -26.52 -37.92
CA PRO A 614 4.86 -25.69 -39.04
C PRO A 614 3.37 -25.86 -39.43
N PRO A 615 2.66 -24.76 -39.70
CA PRO A 615 3.18 -23.41 -39.95
C PRO A 615 3.40 -22.52 -38.72
N VAL A 616 3.09 -22.98 -37.50
CA VAL A 616 3.25 -22.17 -36.28
C VAL A 616 4.60 -22.42 -35.62
N TYR A 617 5.25 -21.34 -35.18
CA TYR A 617 6.52 -21.35 -34.45
C TYR A 617 6.35 -20.66 -33.09
N GLY A 618 7.05 -21.17 -32.07
CA GLY A 618 7.10 -20.53 -30.75
C GLY A 618 8.12 -19.39 -30.66
N PRO A 619 8.19 -18.69 -29.53
CA PRO A 619 9.18 -17.64 -29.26
C PRO A 619 10.62 -18.09 -29.57
N PRO A 620 11.49 -17.19 -30.08
CA PRO A 620 11.25 -15.75 -30.26
C PRO A 620 10.50 -15.38 -31.56
N ALA A 621 9.95 -16.34 -32.31
CA ALA A 621 9.26 -16.03 -33.56
C ALA A 621 7.92 -15.30 -33.33
N ILE A 622 7.66 -14.28 -34.16
CA ILE A 622 6.34 -13.69 -34.37
C ILE A 622 5.80 -14.21 -35.70
N ASN A 623 4.66 -14.88 -35.67
CA ASN A 623 4.04 -15.50 -36.83
C ASN A 623 3.20 -14.45 -37.58
N LEU A 624 3.57 -14.15 -38.84
CA LEU A 624 2.81 -13.22 -39.69
C LEU A 624 1.64 -13.95 -40.35
N LEU A 625 0.42 -13.42 -40.20
CA LEU A 625 -0.80 -14.01 -40.77
C LEU A 625 -1.76 -12.98 -41.37
N GLU A 626 -2.41 -13.36 -42.46
CA GLU A 626 -3.62 -12.68 -42.94
C GLU A 626 -4.73 -12.79 -41.87
N ALA A 627 -5.33 -11.67 -41.48
CA ALA A 627 -6.48 -11.63 -40.60
C ALA A 627 -7.67 -12.42 -41.21
N GLY A 628 -8.49 -13.06 -40.37
CA GLY A 628 -9.65 -13.83 -40.82
C GLY A 628 -9.36 -15.24 -41.37
N ARG A 629 -8.10 -15.70 -41.42
CA ARG A 629 -7.75 -17.06 -41.88
C ARG A 629 -7.95 -18.14 -40.82
N THR A 630 -7.97 -19.40 -41.27
CA THR A 630 -7.88 -20.57 -40.39
C THR A 630 -6.43 -21.03 -40.30
N VAL A 631 -5.89 -21.09 -39.07
CA VAL A 631 -4.50 -21.42 -38.77
C VAL A 631 -4.43 -22.85 -38.23
N PRO A 632 -3.71 -23.77 -38.89
CA PRO A 632 -3.54 -25.14 -38.38
C PRO A 632 -2.43 -25.16 -37.31
N VAL A 633 -2.81 -25.00 -36.05
CA VAL A 633 -1.90 -25.03 -34.89
C VAL A 633 -1.57 -26.49 -34.59
N LYS A 634 -0.30 -26.87 -34.76
CA LYS A 634 0.19 -28.24 -34.55
C LYS A 634 1.26 -28.26 -33.48
N PHE A 635 1.22 -29.25 -32.60
CA PHE A 635 2.23 -29.42 -31.56
C PHE A 635 2.29 -30.87 -31.06
N THR A 636 3.30 -31.15 -30.24
CA THR A 636 3.40 -32.41 -29.48
C THR A 636 3.25 -32.15 -27.99
N LEU A 637 2.45 -32.96 -27.30
CA LEU A 637 2.18 -32.86 -25.87
C LEU A 637 1.97 -34.27 -25.30
N SER A 638 2.58 -34.58 -24.16
CA SER A 638 2.40 -35.85 -23.45
C SER A 638 2.29 -35.63 -21.94
N GLY A 639 1.61 -36.54 -21.23
CA GLY A 639 1.44 -36.47 -19.76
C GLY A 639 0.52 -35.36 -19.25
N ALA A 640 -0.07 -34.56 -20.14
CA ALA A 640 -1.03 -33.51 -19.78
C ALA A 640 -2.34 -34.09 -19.21
N THR A 641 -2.70 -33.69 -18.00
CA THR A 641 -3.99 -34.00 -17.37
C THR A 641 -5.11 -33.05 -17.83
N TYR A 642 -4.75 -31.86 -18.31
CA TYR A 642 -5.63 -30.91 -18.97
C TYR A 642 -4.89 -30.18 -20.10
N LEU A 643 -5.67 -29.61 -21.02
CA LEU A 643 -5.22 -28.67 -22.05
C LEU A 643 -6.33 -27.66 -22.27
N VAL A 644 -6.05 -26.38 -22.05
CA VAL A 644 -6.92 -25.27 -22.47
C VAL A 644 -6.17 -24.44 -23.50
N SER A 645 -6.86 -24.01 -24.55
CA SER A 645 -6.25 -23.20 -25.62
C SER A 645 -7.06 -21.94 -25.86
N ASP A 646 -6.40 -20.79 -25.77
CA ASP A 646 -7.01 -19.47 -25.94
C ASP A 646 -6.08 -18.50 -26.69
N SER A 647 -6.61 -17.31 -27.00
CA SER A 647 -5.85 -16.19 -27.54
C SER A 647 -6.30 -14.86 -26.95
N GLN A 648 -5.33 -14.03 -26.57
CA GLN A 648 -5.55 -12.66 -26.06
C GLN A 648 -4.70 -11.66 -26.85
N PRO A 649 -5.11 -10.39 -26.98
CA PRO A 649 -4.24 -9.40 -27.58
C PRO A 649 -3.05 -9.10 -26.67
N VAL A 650 -1.97 -8.69 -27.31
CA VAL A 650 -0.74 -8.23 -26.67
C VAL A 650 -0.28 -6.96 -27.37
N ASP A 651 0.45 -6.12 -26.66
CA ASP A 651 1.17 -5.03 -27.30
C ASP A 651 2.19 -5.57 -28.31
N CYS A 652 2.30 -4.94 -29.47
CA CYS A 652 3.13 -5.44 -30.57
C CYS A 652 4.64 -5.25 -30.33
N GLY A 653 5.05 -4.32 -29.48
CA GLY A 653 6.47 -4.07 -29.17
C GLY A 653 7.00 -4.94 -28.04
N THR A 654 6.22 -5.08 -26.98
CA THR A 654 6.59 -5.77 -25.73
C THR A 654 6.09 -7.22 -25.65
N LEU A 655 5.07 -7.59 -26.44
CA LEU A 655 4.39 -8.88 -26.42
C LEU A 655 3.70 -9.23 -25.08
N VAL A 656 3.47 -8.21 -24.23
CA VAL A 656 2.77 -8.32 -22.94
C VAL A 656 1.25 -8.23 -23.15
N PRO A 657 0.43 -9.02 -22.45
CA PRO A 657 -1.03 -8.88 -22.47
C PRO A 657 -1.53 -7.51 -22.02
N ILE A 658 -2.49 -6.97 -22.76
CA ILE A 658 -3.10 -5.66 -22.52
C ILE A 658 -4.39 -5.73 -21.66
N GLY A 659 -4.44 -6.65 -20.69
CA GLY A 659 -5.58 -6.83 -19.79
C GLY A 659 -6.84 -7.46 -20.38
N GLU A 660 -7.04 -7.51 -21.70
CA GLU A 660 -8.21 -8.16 -22.31
C GLU A 660 -8.35 -9.65 -21.95
N ARG A 661 -9.59 -10.08 -21.68
CA ARG A 661 -9.92 -11.48 -21.36
C ARG A 661 -9.58 -12.42 -22.54
N PRO A 662 -8.80 -13.49 -22.31
CA PRO A 662 -8.50 -14.46 -23.36
C PRO A 662 -9.76 -15.13 -23.93
N LEU A 663 -9.81 -15.19 -25.26
CA LEU A 663 -10.88 -15.83 -26.02
C LEU A 663 -10.50 -17.29 -26.34
N PRO A 664 -11.34 -18.29 -26.03
CA PRO A 664 -11.13 -19.66 -26.48
C PRO A 664 -10.94 -19.72 -28.00
N LEU A 665 -10.04 -20.59 -28.49
CA LEU A 665 -9.84 -20.75 -29.93
C LEU A 665 -11.13 -21.31 -30.57
N GLY A 666 -11.85 -20.45 -31.31
CA GLY A 666 -13.16 -20.78 -31.87
C GLY A 666 -13.14 -21.91 -32.91
N PRO A 667 -14.20 -22.73 -33.01
CA PRO A 667 -14.26 -23.88 -33.92
C PRO A 667 -14.48 -23.42 -35.38
N PRO A 668 -14.06 -24.24 -36.37
CA PRO A 668 -14.90 -25.36 -36.77
C PRO A 668 -14.14 -26.69 -36.91
N GLY A 669 -14.50 -27.67 -36.07
CA GLY A 669 -14.23 -29.08 -36.31
C GLY A 669 -12.95 -29.64 -35.68
N SER A 670 -13.15 -30.75 -34.96
CA SER A 670 -12.17 -31.72 -34.46
C SER A 670 -10.75 -31.20 -34.17
N THR A 671 -10.49 -30.85 -32.90
CA THR A 671 -9.17 -31.08 -32.31
C THR A 671 -8.82 -32.54 -32.56
N THR A 672 -7.85 -32.80 -33.42
CA THR A 672 -7.42 -34.18 -33.72
C THR A 672 -6.17 -34.48 -32.92
N VAL A 673 -6.25 -35.56 -32.14
CA VAL A 673 -5.11 -36.16 -31.46
C VAL A 673 -4.72 -37.41 -32.25
N SER A 674 -3.43 -37.64 -32.47
CA SER A 674 -2.95 -38.87 -33.08
C SER A 674 -3.34 -40.11 -32.26
N PRO A 675 -3.40 -41.31 -32.87
CA PRO A 675 -3.73 -42.55 -32.14
C PRO A 675 -2.80 -42.89 -30.97
N ASP A 676 -1.58 -42.33 -30.96
CA ASP A 676 -0.62 -42.44 -29.85
C ASP A 676 -0.88 -41.43 -28.69
N GLY A 677 -1.86 -40.54 -28.83
CA GLY A 677 -2.22 -39.54 -27.83
C GLY A 677 -1.35 -38.28 -27.79
N THR A 678 -0.30 -38.17 -28.63
CA THR A 678 0.77 -37.17 -28.43
C THR A 678 0.80 -35.99 -29.40
N ARG A 679 0.28 -36.12 -30.63
CA ARG A 679 0.30 -35.06 -31.64
C ARG A 679 -1.07 -34.42 -31.72
N TYR A 680 -1.12 -33.12 -31.45
CA TYR A 680 -2.33 -32.32 -31.44
C TYR A 680 -2.39 -31.43 -32.68
N HIS A 681 -3.60 -31.25 -33.20
CA HIS A 681 -3.90 -30.34 -34.28
C HIS A 681 -5.21 -29.61 -34.00
N ILE A 682 -5.12 -28.28 -33.87
CA ILE A 682 -6.24 -27.36 -33.63
C ILE A 682 -6.36 -26.44 -34.85
N ASN A 683 -7.55 -26.34 -35.43
CA ASN A 683 -7.85 -25.37 -36.48
C ASN A 683 -8.36 -24.07 -35.84
N TRP A 684 -7.47 -23.10 -35.62
CA TRP A 684 -7.85 -21.82 -35.05
C TRP A 684 -8.41 -20.89 -36.13
N LYS A 685 -9.70 -20.54 -36.05
CA LYS A 685 -10.28 -19.48 -36.87
C LYS A 685 -9.93 -18.11 -36.25
N THR A 686 -9.20 -17.30 -37.01
CA THR A 686 -8.86 -15.92 -36.64
C THR A 686 -9.93 -14.94 -37.14
N ASP A 687 -10.00 -13.74 -36.56
CA ASP A 687 -10.97 -12.71 -36.93
C ASP A 687 -10.41 -11.73 -37.97
N VAL A 688 -11.27 -11.13 -38.79
CA VAL A 688 -10.89 -10.11 -39.80
C VAL A 688 -10.65 -8.74 -39.17
N SER A 689 -11.19 -8.47 -37.98
CA SER A 689 -10.99 -7.23 -37.23
C SER A 689 -9.60 -7.12 -36.59
N TRP A 690 -8.80 -8.19 -36.59
CA TRP A 690 -7.49 -8.22 -35.96
C TRP A 690 -6.36 -7.60 -36.81
N VAL A 691 -6.67 -7.06 -38.00
CA VAL A 691 -5.70 -6.32 -38.84
C VAL A 691 -4.92 -5.30 -38.01
N ASP A 692 -3.60 -5.26 -38.20
CA ASP A 692 -2.64 -4.39 -37.52
C ASP A 692 -2.55 -4.58 -35.98
N THR A 693 -3.12 -5.66 -35.44
CA THR A 693 -2.97 -6.06 -34.03
C THR A 693 -2.00 -7.23 -33.84
N CYS A 694 -1.53 -7.40 -32.60
CA CYS A 694 -0.78 -8.58 -32.17
C CYS A 694 -1.57 -9.39 -31.14
N ARG A 695 -1.45 -10.72 -31.18
CA ARG A 695 -2.08 -11.63 -30.22
C ARG A 695 -1.13 -12.74 -29.77
N ARG A 696 -1.25 -13.13 -28.51
CA ARG A 696 -0.66 -14.35 -27.92
C ARG A 696 -1.68 -15.46 -28.01
N LEU A 697 -1.30 -16.59 -28.61
CA LEU A 697 -1.98 -17.88 -28.42
C LEU A 697 -1.34 -18.54 -27.19
N THR A 698 -2.17 -19.02 -26.28
CA THR A 698 -1.74 -19.72 -25.06
C THR A 698 -2.26 -21.15 -25.08
N LEU A 699 -1.37 -22.13 -24.86
CA LEU A 699 -1.70 -23.51 -24.52
C LEU A 699 -1.44 -23.71 -23.04
N ARG A 700 -2.50 -23.63 -22.23
CA ARG A 700 -2.43 -23.83 -20.77
C ARG A 700 -2.39 -25.32 -20.47
N ILE A 701 -1.32 -25.74 -19.82
CA ILE A 701 -0.95 -27.13 -19.59
C ILE A 701 -0.34 -27.28 -18.19
N PRO A 702 -0.39 -28.48 -17.58
CA PRO A 702 0.28 -28.75 -16.31
C PRO A 702 1.80 -28.89 -16.49
N ALA A 703 2.47 -27.81 -16.88
CA ALA A 703 3.91 -27.68 -17.03
C ALA A 703 4.44 -26.44 -16.27
N PRO A 704 5.76 -26.29 -16.08
CA PRO A 704 6.34 -25.14 -15.36
C PRO A 704 5.91 -23.77 -15.88
N SER A 705 5.65 -23.65 -17.19
CA SER A 705 5.01 -22.51 -17.81
C SER A 705 3.96 -22.98 -18.82
N ASP A 706 3.04 -22.10 -19.20
CA ASP A 706 2.20 -22.33 -20.36
C ASP A 706 3.02 -22.23 -21.65
N ALA A 707 2.58 -22.88 -22.73
CA ALA A 707 3.25 -22.82 -24.02
C ALA A 707 2.59 -21.76 -24.91
N VAL A 708 3.35 -20.75 -25.34
CA VAL A 708 2.82 -19.58 -26.05
C VAL A 708 3.37 -19.46 -27.48
N ALA A 709 2.60 -18.84 -28.36
CA ALA A 709 3.05 -18.40 -29.69
C ALA A 709 2.48 -17.01 -30.00
N TYR A 710 3.29 -16.13 -30.59
CA TYR A 710 2.91 -14.75 -30.90
C TYR A 710 2.58 -14.58 -32.38
N PHE A 711 1.60 -13.73 -32.66
CA PHE A 711 1.09 -13.46 -34.00
C PHE A 711 0.94 -11.96 -34.23
N ARG A 712 1.28 -11.51 -35.44
CA ARG A 712 0.95 -10.17 -35.96
C ARG A 712 0.11 -10.33 -37.22
N PHE A 713 -1.00 -9.62 -37.27
CA PHE A 713 -2.01 -9.78 -38.31
C PHE A 713 -1.96 -8.64 -39.34
N TYR A 714 -2.10 -8.98 -40.62
CA TYR A 714 -2.11 -8.02 -41.73
C TYR A 714 -3.37 -8.16 -42.60
N PRO A 715 -3.70 -7.17 -43.45
CA PRO A 715 -4.90 -7.19 -44.31
C PRO A 715 -4.98 -8.39 -45.25
N LEU A 716 -6.19 -8.71 -45.71
CA LEU A 716 -6.39 -9.63 -46.83
C LEU A 716 -5.92 -8.97 -48.14
N CYS A 717 -4.86 -9.51 -48.75
CA CYS A 717 -4.37 -9.08 -50.04
C CYS A 717 -4.91 -9.98 -51.17
N ASP A 718 -5.58 -9.41 -52.17
CA ASP A 718 -6.07 -10.14 -53.36
C ASP A 718 -4.95 -10.56 -54.36
N GLY A 719 -3.68 -10.42 -53.97
CA GLY A 719 -2.51 -10.39 -54.89
C GLY A 719 -1.26 -11.17 -54.47
N GLY A 720 -1.34 -12.12 -53.53
CA GLY A 720 -0.19 -12.93 -53.12
C GLY A 720 0.74 -12.25 -52.10
N GLN A 721 1.73 -13.01 -51.62
CA GLN A 721 2.43 -12.72 -50.36
C GLN A 721 3.45 -11.56 -50.43
N ASP A 722 3.89 -11.18 -51.63
CA ASP A 722 4.94 -10.18 -51.83
C ASP A 722 4.42 -8.73 -51.85
N ASP A 723 3.17 -8.49 -52.27
CA ASP A 723 2.59 -7.13 -52.37
C ASP A 723 2.23 -6.53 -50.99
N CYS A 724 2.13 -7.35 -49.93
CA CYS A 724 1.72 -6.91 -48.59
C CYS A 724 2.87 -6.37 -47.72
N GLN A 725 4.15 -6.60 -48.11
CA GLN A 725 5.31 -6.25 -47.26
C GLN A 725 5.82 -4.80 -47.44
N GLY A 726 5.26 -4.05 -48.40
CA GLY A 726 5.77 -2.73 -48.84
C GLY A 726 5.63 -1.55 -47.87
N GLY A 727 5.56 -1.77 -46.55
CA GLY A 727 5.35 -0.71 -45.55
C GLY A 727 6.03 -0.91 -44.20
N ALA A 728 6.92 -1.91 -44.05
CA ALA A 728 7.53 -2.28 -42.76
C ALA A 728 8.97 -1.77 -42.54
N ASP A 729 9.40 -0.72 -43.25
CA ASP A 729 10.73 -0.09 -43.09
C ASP A 729 10.68 1.16 -42.19
N GLY A 730 10.71 0.93 -40.87
CA GLY A 730 11.15 1.88 -39.84
C GLY A 730 10.19 3.02 -39.41
N PRO A 731 10.53 3.76 -38.33
CA PRO A 731 11.72 3.60 -37.48
C PRO A 731 11.55 2.57 -36.35
#